data_AF-A0A8J8FVP3-F1
#
_entry.id   AF-A0A8J8FVP3-F1
#
_cell.length_a   1.000
_cell.length_b   1.000
_cell.length_c   1.000
_cell.angle_alpha   90.00
_cell.angle_beta   90.00
_cell.angle_gamma   90.00
#
_symmetry.space_group_name_H-M   'P 1'
#
loop_
_entity.id
_entity.type
_entity.pdbx_description
1 polymer ?
#
loop_
_entity_poly.entity_id
_entity_poly.type
_entity_poly.pdbx_seq_one_letter_code
_entity_poly.pdbx_strand_id
1 'polypeptide(L)'
;MKRKLYGLGIVIIVSICISLFLPTVQLNFQKNYRLSRETFSITPQSLDQVNFYIKDSFDVMWGTTVPCLADLDKDGFLEIVTGDYCFSHTGNLQWYNNYLALSAKSPSCVVDIDKDGSPEILSGIQGGIICQDSLGIEKWRYETTTHDHIFQSPCIADINQDGFFEIVSFTEWYGVYCLDKEGNLLWHYDNDKIGKTHEGCIADLDGDGELEIITGHGQFMICLDRFGNEKWISNLDNYLTKGLGVGDFDGNQTTNEIIITLQTEILCLDSEGSTIWSFSLEYGNYQNPSIGDYDNDNHLDIFLCSDSGLVYCFNNNGSLEWEINLDDSLLVGPSLVDLDGNNILEIIVTTTRNQIYLIDHQGSISTTYSFPSIIRTAPVIADIDQDNCTELIYICENDIMYSIGMDGVSESGKQSIFCYNGGLTKTRCIDSDGDYLDDVTESFFNCSYLQTDSDLDILPDGWEIYLCSTDVSNNDSDSDFLLDGEEILNYNSNPWKNDTDDDLLSDWEEVLLYNTLPNNEDTENDGMDDYWEVSNNLNPLVDDSMDDPDNDGIYNLFEYALSTYPDDSDSDDDQMPDGWEVIYGLNPLSNDSYIDMDNDGLMNLEEFVHFTNPFNNDTDNDHLSDYDEIFVYNCDPITYDTDFDSLSDYEEVLIYFTNPRSSDTDSDLLPDRWEILHSLDPLVNDSFEDFDGDGITNYEEFILGSYPNSNDSDLDGLPDSWEIFYHLNLLLDDSSQDNDHDDLSNYQEYIYGTNPLKRDTDGDNLSDWYELFMHNTNPLNNDTDSDLMPDGWEIENKINALFSNALEDPDFDDLINLEEYNRLTNPRLEDTDYDHMPDGWEVRNQLNPLLDDGNRDYDHDELSNYEEYRIGSNPRLFDSDGDSMPDGWEVKFNLNPVGDDRSLDPDNDYLINLYEYFYRTNPWDSDTDDDDISDRDEVYLYNTLPYNRDSDEDLIPDGWEIKNGLDPLFKDSLEDPDNDNLTNLQEYYRNNNPFSWDNWLVLFGAYLIPFWGALVIAVKFSYPHLRRKIENLILARKKGFKSYRELRTAEGLGFEYGSIYYYAVQLGFSTKEQFISAIFGGFISFEDWISAQIAGFEKITSIAEAERIGFSNFLEFLFTAKRELRKFRFRLNQIVSVYADNGFEPSMNPKRRKNLNRELRRNIKDLHILKLNLQKYSSVSTEDYELNNVLKSELERSNSLIAVAKEILEKLE
;
A
#
# COMPACT_ATOMS: atom_id res chain seq x y z
N MET A 1 -45.81 39.39 -5.84
CA MET A 1 -46.93 39.48 -6.83
C MET A 1 -46.68 38.53 -8.01
N LYS A 2 -47.53 38.52 -9.06
CA LYS A 2 -47.51 37.51 -10.15
C LYS A 2 -46.69 37.95 -11.39
N ARG A 3 -45.84 37.01 -11.89
CA ARG A 3 -45.60 36.64 -13.32
C ARG A 3 -45.04 37.65 -14.35
N LYS A 4 -44.17 37.10 -15.23
CA LYS A 4 -43.99 37.36 -16.70
C LYS A 4 -43.27 38.66 -17.14
N LEU A 5 -42.63 38.75 -18.33
CA LEU A 5 -41.90 37.79 -19.22
C LEU A 5 -41.26 38.57 -20.42
N TYR A 6 -40.06 38.18 -20.88
CA TYR A 6 -39.33 38.66 -22.11
C TYR A 6 -38.93 40.16 -22.13
N GLY A 7 -37.90 40.64 -22.85
CA GLY A 7 -36.98 40.06 -23.88
C GLY A 7 -37.00 40.93 -25.16
N LEU A 8 -35.96 41.17 -25.99
CA LEU A 8 -34.59 40.64 -26.26
C LEU A 8 -33.57 41.83 -26.34
N GLY A 9 -32.26 41.75 -26.65
CA GLY A 9 -31.30 40.68 -27.04
C GLY A 9 -30.05 41.26 -27.76
N ILE A 10 -29.50 40.55 -28.77
CA ILE A 10 -28.39 40.89 -29.73
C ILE A 10 -26.94 40.53 -29.27
N VAL A 11 -26.01 39.93 -30.05
CA VAL A 11 -26.05 39.00 -31.24
C VAL A 11 -24.63 38.41 -31.61
N ILE A 12 -24.58 37.33 -32.42
CA ILE A 12 -23.49 36.83 -33.35
C ILE A 12 -22.41 35.77 -32.88
N ILE A 13 -22.61 34.50 -33.32
CA ILE A 13 -21.81 33.59 -34.22
C ILE A 13 -20.25 33.53 -34.02
N VAL A 14 -19.57 32.37 -33.92
CA VAL A 14 -19.25 31.28 -34.92
C VAL A 14 -19.14 29.90 -34.21
N SER A 15 -19.99 28.89 -34.47
CA SER A 15 -19.81 27.68 -35.34
C SER A 15 -18.85 26.59 -34.80
N ILE A 16 -18.94 25.27 -35.09
CA ILE A 16 -19.60 24.47 -36.14
C ILE A 16 -20.47 23.32 -35.52
N CYS A 17 -21.28 22.61 -36.32
CA CYS A 17 -22.26 21.60 -35.90
C CYS A 17 -22.13 20.25 -36.66
N ILE A 18 -22.97 19.28 -36.25
CA ILE A 18 -23.53 18.12 -36.99
C ILE A 18 -22.93 16.73 -36.72
N SER A 19 -23.87 15.82 -36.40
CA SER A 19 -23.79 14.38 -36.15
C SER A 19 -23.92 13.52 -37.42
N LEU A 20 -23.45 12.27 -37.37
CA LEU A 20 -24.09 11.12 -38.04
C LEU A 20 -23.76 9.81 -37.30
N PHE A 21 -24.43 8.70 -37.65
CA PHE A 21 -24.37 7.42 -36.92
C PHE A 21 -24.42 6.24 -37.91
N LEU A 22 -23.59 5.20 -37.67
CA LEU A 22 -23.63 3.83 -38.24
C LEU A 22 -23.30 3.63 -39.76
N PRO A 23 -22.83 2.43 -40.20
CA PRO A 23 -22.26 1.29 -39.43
C PRO A 23 -20.99 0.58 -40.03
N THR A 24 -20.51 -0.43 -39.26
CA THR A 24 -19.91 -1.74 -39.67
C THR A 24 -18.41 -1.96 -39.95
N VAL A 25 -17.88 -3.00 -39.26
CA VAL A 25 -16.82 -3.99 -39.59
C VAL A 25 -15.38 -3.86 -39.01
N GLN A 26 -15.05 -4.87 -38.17
CA GLN A 26 -13.78 -5.53 -37.78
C GLN A 26 -12.59 -4.78 -37.11
N LEU A 27 -12.10 -5.44 -36.02
CA LEU A 27 -10.71 -5.75 -35.59
C LEU A 27 -9.63 -4.63 -35.60
N ASN A 28 -8.73 -4.52 -34.61
CA ASN A 28 -8.02 -5.63 -33.95
C ASN A 28 -7.62 -5.38 -32.47
N PHE A 29 -6.95 -6.36 -31.85
CA PHE A 29 -6.39 -6.34 -30.48
C PHE A 29 -5.06 -5.56 -30.34
N GLN A 30 -4.75 -5.10 -29.11
CA GLN A 30 -3.43 -5.17 -28.44
C GLN A 30 -3.63 -4.86 -26.93
N LYS A 31 -3.10 -5.67 -25.99
CA LYS A 31 -1.78 -5.58 -25.29
C LYS A 31 -1.66 -4.35 -24.36
N ASN A 32 -1.11 -4.41 -23.13
CA ASN A 32 -0.38 -5.46 -22.40
C ASN A 32 -0.81 -5.52 -20.90
N TYR A 33 -0.49 -6.63 -20.23
CA TYR A 33 -0.01 -6.62 -18.84
C TYR A 33 1.48 -7.00 -18.86
N ARG A 34 2.24 -6.55 -17.86
CA ARG A 34 3.58 -7.08 -17.53
C ARG A 34 3.45 -7.95 -16.28
N LEU A 35 4.25 -9.00 -16.21
CA LEU A 35 4.74 -9.56 -14.94
C LEU A 35 6.17 -10.06 -15.17
N SER A 36 6.98 -10.02 -14.11
CA SER A 36 8.38 -10.41 -14.07
C SER A 36 8.53 -11.89 -13.74
N ARG A 37 9.67 -12.48 -14.12
CA ARG A 37 10.13 -13.78 -13.60
C ARG A 37 10.73 -13.62 -12.21
N GLU A 38 10.60 -14.68 -11.43
CA GLU A 38 11.65 -15.22 -10.56
C GLU A 38 11.89 -16.66 -11.07
N THR A 39 13.02 -17.26 -10.71
CA THR A 39 13.57 -18.46 -11.37
C THR A 39 13.87 -19.57 -10.38
N PHE A 40 13.53 -20.80 -10.76
CA PHE A 40 13.99 -22.04 -10.15
C PHE A 40 14.31 -23.03 -11.29
N SER A 41 15.40 -23.76 -11.13
CA SER A 41 15.94 -24.74 -12.08
C SER A 41 15.54 -26.16 -11.67
N ILE A 42 15.10 -26.99 -12.62
CA ILE A 42 14.82 -28.43 -12.43
C ILE A 42 15.30 -29.17 -13.69
N THR A 43 15.86 -30.35 -13.50
CA THR A 43 16.38 -31.25 -14.53
C THR A 43 15.29 -32.20 -15.10
N PRO A 44 15.29 -32.55 -16.40
CA PRO A 44 14.44 -33.56 -16.99
C PRO A 44 15.22 -34.82 -17.39
N GLN A 45 14.78 -35.98 -16.90
CA GLN A 45 14.91 -37.24 -17.64
C GLN A 45 13.59 -37.57 -18.36
N SER A 46 13.61 -38.65 -19.15
CA SER A 46 12.48 -39.40 -19.72
C SER A 46 11.22 -38.63 -20.16
N LEU A 47 11.06 -38.44 -21.48
CA LEU A 47 9.71 -38.52 -22.08
C LEU A 47 9.73 -38.82 -23.58
N ASP A 48 9.08 -39.92 -24.00
CA ASP A 48 8.41 -39.97 -25.31
C ASP A 48 7.18 -40.92 -25.31
N GLN A 49 6.27 -40.69 -26.27
CA GLN A 49 5.24 -41.62 -26.76
C GLN A 49 3.95 -41.90 -25.95
N VAL A 50 3.28 -40.85 -25.43
CA VAL A 50 1.80 -40.90 -25.30
C VAL A 50 1.11 -40.48 -26.61
N ASN A 51 0.60 -41.46 -27.36
CA ASN A 51 0.00 -41.27 -28.68
C ASN A 51 -1.34 -40.48 -28.66
N PHE A 52 -1.29 -39.16 -28.89
CA PHE A 52 -2.48 -38.32 -29.07
C PHE A 52 -2.82 -38.00 -30.54
N TYR A 53 -4.10 -38.14 -30.91
CA TYR A 53 -4.62 -37.77 -32.23
C TYR A 53 -4.55 -36.24 -32.47
N ILE A 54 -3.47 -35.75 -33.09
CA ILE A 54 -3.38 -34.34 -33.53
C ILE A 54 -4.44 -34.05 -34.58
N LYS A 55 -5.50 -33.31 -34.19
CA LYS A 55 -6.51 -32.82 -35.12
C LYS A 55 -7.28 -31.58 -34.65
N ASP A 56 -6.54 -30.54 -34.28
CA ASP A 56 -7.01 -29.16 -34.45
C ASP A 56 -5.88 -28.28 -35.01
N SER A 57 -6.20 -27.06 -35.43
CA SER A 57 -5.37 -26.26 -36.33
C SER A 57 -4.11 -25.69 -35.69
N PHE A 58 -2.94 -26.17 -36.11
CA PHE A 58 -1.68 -25.44 -35.97
C PHE A 58 -1.60 -24.30 -36.98
N ASP A 59 -1.32 -23.09 -36.48
CA ASP A 59 -1.02 -21.87 -37.24
C ASP A 59 0.42 -21.41 -36.88
N VAL A 60 1.30 -22.39 -36.64
CA VAL A 60 2.64 -22.27 -36.05
C VAL A 60 3.64 -23.01 -36.94
N MET A 61 4.35 -22.28 -37.80
CA MET A 61 5.47 -22.78 -38.61
C MET A 61 6.25 -21.58 -39.20
N TRP A 62 6.89 -20.84 -38.29
CA TRP A 62 7.82 -19.72 -38.59
C TRP A 62 9.15 -19.89 -37.84
N GLY A 63 9.49 -21.13 -37.44
CA GLY A 63 10.53 -21.41 -36.46
C GLY A 63 11.24 -22.75 -36.59
N THR A 64 11.23 -23.38 -37.78
CA THR A 64 12.23 -24.42 -38.08
C THR A 64 13.56 -23.73 -38.40
N THR A 65 14.49 -23.84 -37.47
CA THR A 65 15.80 -23.18 -37.49
C THR A 65 16.83 -24.04 -38.22
N VAL A 66 18.01 -23.51 -38.54
CA VAL A 66 19.11 -24.34 -39.09
C VAL A 66 19.59 -25.28 -37.98
N PRO A 67 19.74 -26.60 -38.22
CA PRO A 67 20.29 -27.49 -37.22
C PRO A 67 21.72 -27.09 -36.81
N CYS A 68 22.08 -27.40 -35.57
CA CYS A 68 23.46 -27.48 -35.12
C CYS A 68 23.86 -28.97 -34.98
N LEU A 69 25.16 -29.26 -35.03
CA LEU A 69 25.71 -30.60 -34.82
C LEU A 69 26.82 -30.52 -33.76
N ALA A 70 26.74 -31.38 -32.75
CA ALA A 70 27.74 -31.49 -31.70
C ALA A 70 27.66 -32.87 -31.04
N ASP A 71 28.78 -33.35 -30.53
CA ASP A 71 28.89 -34.51 -29.64
C ASP A 71 28.44 -34.06 -28.24
N LEU A 72 27.19 -34.36 -27.87
CA LEU A 72 26.56 -33.80 -26.66
C LEU A 72 26.78 -34.67 -25.42
N ASP A 73 26.75 -35.99 -25.58
CA ASP A 73 26.91 -36.97 -24.50
C ASP A 73 28.34 -37.51 -24.37
N LYS A 74 29.21 -37.24 -25.37
CA LYS A 74 30.63 -37.61 -25.44
C LYS A 74 30.84 -39.10 -25.78
N ASP A 75 29.87 -39.75 -26.41
CA ASP A 75 30.04 -41.08 -27.03
C ASP A 75 30.90 -41.02 -28.31
N GLY A 76 30.97 -39.85 -28.95
CA GLY A 76 31.80 -39.53 -30.11
C GLY A 76 31.05 -39.41 -31.44
N PHE A 77 29.75 -39.71 -31.51
CA PHE A 77 28.91 -39.36 -32.66
C PHE A 77 28.48 -37.88 -32.60
N LEU A 78 27.47 -37.48 -33.38
CA LEU A 78 27.03 -36.08 -33.45
C LEU A 78 25.50 -35.99 -33.42
N GLU A 79 24.99 -35.29 -32.41
CA GLU A 79 23.56 -35.04 -32.21
C GLU A 79 23.08 -33.88 -33.08
N ILE A 80 21.84 -33.98 -33.54
CA ILE A 80 21.17 -33.00 -34.38
C ILE A 80 20.26 -32.13 -33.53
N VAL A 81 20.75 -30.94 -33.16
CA VAL A 81 20.01 -29.96 -32.35
C VAL A 81 19.24 -29.01 -33.26
N THR A 82 17.93 -28.90 -33.08
CA THR A 82 17.06 -27.97 -33.83
C THR A 82 16.39 -26.91 -32.93
N GLY A 83 17.02 -26.61 -31.79
CA GLY A 83 16.50 -25.75 -30.73
C GLY A 83 15.43 -26.43 -29.87
N ASP A 84 14.28 -26.73 -30.46
CA ASP A 84 13.15 -27.33 -29.72
C ASP A 84 13.25 -28.86 -29.57
N TYR A 85 14.17 -29.51 -30.29
CA TYR A 85 14.36 -30.97 -30.32
C TYR A 85 15.85 -31.30 -30.48
N CYS A 86 16.26 -32.44 -29.92
CA CYS A 86 17.55 -33.08 -30.17
C CYS A 86 17.35 -34.52 -30.65
N PHE A 87 18.12 -34.94 -31.66
CA PHE A 87 18.12 -36.30 -32.20
C PHE A 87 19.53 -36.88 -32.21
N SER A 88 19.68 -38.14 -31.86
CA SER A 88 20.93 -38.90 -32.01
C SER A 88 21.32 -39.05 -33.49
N HIS A 89 22.55 -39.47 -33.74
CA HIS A 89 23.05 -39.76 -35.10
C HIS A 89 22.17 -40.77 -35.89
N THR A 90 21.49 -41.71 -35.21
CA THR A 90 20.53 -42.65 -35.83
C THR A 90 19.12 -42.07 -36.06
N GLY A 91 18.89 -40.82 -35.65
CA GLY A 91 17.62 -40.11 -35.77
C GLY A 91 16.55 -40.52 -34.74
N ASN A 92 16.94 -41.15 -33.63
CA ASN A 92 16.06 -41.30 -32.48
C ASN A 92 16.02 -39.97 -31.72
N LEU A 93 14.82 -39.53 -31.30
CA LEU A 93 14.70 -38.36 -30.42
C LEU A 93 15.46 -38.64 -29.11
N GLN A 94 16.19 -37.65 -28.59
CA GLN A 94 16.85 -37.73 -27.28
C GLN A 94 16.08 -36.92 -26.24
N TRP A 95 15.72 -35.68 -26.58
CA TRP A 95 14.85 -34.83 -25.76
C TRP A 95 14.12 -33.80 -26.63
N TYR A 96 13.06 -33.21 -26.07
CA TYR A 96 12.29 -32.14 -26.74
C TYR A 96 11.61 -31.17 -25.77
N ASN A 97 11.52 -29.90 -26.18
CA ASN A 97 11.07 -28.80 -25.34
C ASN A 97 9.56 -28.52 -25.51
N ASN A 98 8.75 -29.07 -24.61
CA ASN A 98 7.27 -28.91 -24.61
C ASN A 98 6.78 -27.46 -24.38
N TYR A 99 7.65 -26.53 -23.97
CA TYR A 99 7.24 -25.17 -23.60
C TYR A 99 7.06 -24.25 -24.81
N LEU A 100 5.81 -24.06 -25.24
CA LEU A 100 5.39 -23.09 -26.27
C LEU A 100 5.85 -21.63 -26.05
N ALA A 101 6.32 -21.28 -24.85
CA ALA A 101 6.87 -19.96 -24.50
C ALA A 101 8.42 -19.90 -24.53
N LEU A 102 9.11 -21.04 -24.63
CA LEU A 102 10.57 -21.13 -24.78
C LEU A 102 10.99 -21.39 -26.23
N SER A 103 10.09 -21.95 -27.05
CA SER A 103 10.35 -22.36 -28.44
C SER A 103 11.31 -21.42 -29.20
N ALA A 104 12.41 -21.96 -29.71
CA ALA A 104 13.51 -21.27 -30.37
C ALA A 104 13.08 -20.53 -31.65
N LYS A 105 13.63 -19.34 -31.86
CA LYS A 105 13.31 -18.45 -33.00
C LYS A 105 14.54 -18.08 -33.84
N SER A 106 15.73 -18.51 -33.44
CA SER A 106 16.95 -18.46 -34.23
C SER A 106 17.75 -19.77 -34.17
N PRO A 107 18.68 -20.02 -35.10
CA PRO A 107 19.55 -21.19 -35.05
C PRO A 107 20.36 -21.25 -33.77
N SER A 108 20.36 -22.42 -33.13
CA SER A 108 21.14 -22.68 -31.93
C SER A 108 22.64 -22.70 -32.25
N CYS A 109 23.46 -22.18 -31.34
CA CYS A 109 24.89 -22.40 -31.31
C CYS A 109 25.19 -23.41 -30.20
N VAL A 110 26.18 -24.29 -30.39
CA VAL A 110 26.56 -25.30 -29.39
C VAL A 110 28.05 -25.15 -29.06
N VAL A 111 28.38 -24.95 -27.79
CA VAL A 111 29.75 -24.68 -27.31
C VAL A 111 29.86 -24.91 -25.80
N ASP A 112 30.99 -25.47 -25.36
CA ASP A 112 31.41 -25.46 -23.95
C ASP A 112 31.81 -24.02 -23.55
N ILE A 113 30.90 -23.31 -22.86
CA ILE A 113 31.05 -21.88 -22.57
C ILE A 113 31.75 -21.61 -21.25
N ASP A 114 31.46 -22.43 -20.23
CA ASP A 114 32.00 -22.27 -18.88
C ASP A 114 33.26 -23.11 -18.62
N LYS A 115 33.59 -24.02 -19.53
CA LYS A 115 34.81 -24.84 -19.56
C LYS A 115 34.81 -25.95 -18.51
N ASP A 116 33.62 -26.43 -18.13
CA ASP A 116 33.44 -27.73 -17.47
C ASP A 116 33.77 -28.92 -18.39
N GLY A 117 33.73 -28.71 -19.71
CA GLY A 117 34.02 -29.72 -20.74
C GLY A 117 32.77 -30.39 -21.32
N SER A 118 31.58 -29.87 -21.05
CA SER A 118 30.27 -30.24 -21.62
C SER A 118 29.75 -29.07 -22.46
N PRO A 119 29.10 -29.30 -23.62
CA PRO A 119 28.68 -28.20 -24.47
C PRO A 119 27.27 -27.68 -24.13
N GLU A 120 27.17 -26.36 -23.93
CA GLU A 120 25.90 -25.62 -23.84
C GLU A 120 25.26 -25.40 -25.22
N ILE A 121 23.94 -25.29 -25.23
CA ILE A 121 23.09 -25.00 -26.38
C ILE A 121 22.45 -23.61 -26.20
N LEU A 122 22.92 -22.64 -26.99
CA LEU A 122 22.51 -21.24 -26.91
C LEU A 122 21.55 -20.87 -28.05
N SER A 123 20.32 -20.47 -27.69
CA SER A 123 19.24 -20.21 -28.65
C SER A 123 18.56 -18.84 -28.43
N GLY A 124 18.19 -18.17 -29.52
CA GLY A 124 17.37 -16.96 -29.46
C GLY A 124 15.89 -17.30 -29.31
N ILE A 125 15.20 -16.70 -28.34
CA ILE A 125 13.78 -16.94 -28.04
C ILE A 125 12.94 -15.66 -28.26
N GLN A 126 11.61 -15.73 -28.08
CA GLN A 126 10.78 -14.53 -28.13
C GLN A 126 11.04 -13.63 -26.91
N GLY A 127 11.79 -12.55 -27.10
CA GLY A 127 12.09 -11.58 -26.06
C GLY A 127 13.32 -11.90 -25.22
N GLY A 128 14.23 -12.77 -25.66
CA GLY A 128 15.39 -13.18 -24.88
C GLY A 128 16.35 -14.14 -25.58
N ILE A 129 17.38 -14.55 -24.83
CA ILE A 129 18.31 -15.64 -25.15
C ILE A 129 18.13 -16.70 -24.07
N ILE A 130 18.09 -17.99 -24.44
CA ILE A 130 18.15 -19.11 -23.50
C ILE A 130 19.50 -19.82 -23.66
N CYS A 131 20.09 -20.23 -22.54
CA CYS A 131 21.20 -21.14 -22.47
C CYS A 131 20.69 -22.46 -21.90
N GLN A 132 20.99 -23.55 -22.60
CA GLN A 132 20.66 -24.90 -22.20
C GLN A 132 21.94 -25.75 -22.12
N ASP A 133 21.91 -26.89 -21.44
CA ASP A 133 22.99 -27.87 -21.49
C ASP A 133 22.75 -28.94 -22.60
N SER A 134 23.54 -30.01 -22.59
CA SER A 134 23.43 -31.16 -23.50
C SER A 134 22.12 -31.96 -23.37
N LEU A 135 21.42 -31.88 -22.24
CA LEU A 135 20.12 -32.52 -21.99
C LEU A 135 18.93 -31.58 -22.28
N GLY A 136 19.21 -30.34 -22.70
CA GLY A 136 18.19 -29.35 -23.07
C GLY A 136 17.61 -28.57 -21.88
N ILE A 137 18.24 -28.60 -20.71
CA ILE A 137 17.78 -28.00 -19.44
C ILE A 137 18.07 -26.48 -19.45
N GLU A 138 17.16 -25.60 -19.01
CA GLU A 138 17.44 -24.14 -18.91
C GLU A 138 18.50 -23.86 -17.81
N LYS A 139 19.82 -23.91 -18.16
CA LYS A 139 20.92 -23.45 -17.28
C LYS A 139 20.67 -22.01 -16.82
N TRP A 140 20.33 -21.13 -17.77
CA TRP A 140 19.88 -19.75 -17.51
C TRP A 140 19.17 -19.15 -18.73
N ARG A 141 18.51 -18.00 -18.55
CA ARG A 141 18.07 -17.17 -19.70
C ARG A 141 18.05 -15.68 -19.39
N TYR A 142 18.27 -14.88 -20.44
CA TYR A 142 18.29 -13.42 -20.39
C TYR A 142 17.08 -12.84 -21.15
N GLU A 143 16.29 -11.95 -20.51
CA GLU A 143 15.18 -11.25 -21.16
C GLU A 143 15.61 -9.87 -21.69
N THR A 144 15.42 -9.62 -22.99
CA THR A 144 15.74 -8.33 -23.60
C THR A 144 14.73 -7.26 -23.17
N THR A 145 15.22 -6.04 -22.93
CA THR A 145 14.41 -4.94 -22.35
C THR A 145 13.19 -4.55 -23.20
N THR A 146 13.28 -4.79 -24.52
CA THR A 146 12.25 -4.50 -25.52
C THR A 146 11.29 -5.66 -25.78
N HIS A 147 11.66 -6.89 -25.40
CA HIS A 147 10.98 -8.14 -25.72
C HIS A 147 10.83 -8.40 -27.24
N ASP A 148 11.81 -7.99 -28.04
CA ASP A 148 11.86 -8.28 -29.48
C ASP A 148 12.20 -9.76 -29.77
N HIS A 149 11.91 -10.19 -30.99
CA HIS A 149 12.39 -11.48 -31.48
C HIS A 149 13.89 -11.43 -31.76
N ILE A 150 14.59 -12.47 -31.33
CA ILE A 150 15.93 -12.80 -31.81
C ILE A 150 15.76 -13.84 -32.92
N PHE A 151 16.13 -13.46 -34.14
CA PHE A 151 16.03 -14.30 -35.35
C PHE A 151 17.40 -14.75 -35.88
N GLN A 152 18.49 -14.33 -35.22
CA GLN A 152 19.87 -14.59 -35.61
C GLN A 152 20.54 -15.53 -34.59
N SER A 153 21.46 -16.37 -35.03
CA SER A 153 22.21 -17.23 -34.10
C SER A 153 23.09 -16.35 -33.19
N PRO A 154 23.23 -16.66 -31.90
CA PRO A 154 24.18 -15.97 -31.04
C PRO A 154 25.60 -16.12 -31.58
N CYS A 155 26.35 -15.03 -31.65
CA CYS A 155 27.78 -15.05 -31.98
C CYS A 155 28.58 -15.17 -30.68
N ILE A 156 29.58 -16.05 -30.64
CA ILE A 156 30.29 -16.41 -29.41
C ILE A 156 31.79 -16.23 -29.62
N ALA A 157 32.46 -15.49 -28.73
CA ALA A 157 33.90 -15.26 -28.78
C ALA A 157 34.45 -14.77 -27.43
N ASP A 158 35.75 -14.92 -27.20
CA ASP A 158 36.47 -14.30 -26.08
C ASP A 158 36.73 -12.82 -26.43
N ILE A 159 35.74 -11.97 -26.19
CA ILE A 159 35.75 -10.53 -26.50
C ILE A 159 36.54 -9.78 -25.42
N ASN A 160 36.53 -10.30 -24.19
CA ASN A 160 37.12 -9.64 -23.04
C ASN A 160 38.60 -10.03 -22.80
N GLN A 161 39.09 -11.14 -23.36
CA GLN A 161 40.42 -11.75 -23.18
C GLN A 161 40.72 -12.30 -21.76
N ASP A 162 39.72 -12.69 -20.99
CA ASP A 162 39.91 -13.39 -19.70
C ASP A 162 40.06 -14.92 -19.85
N GLY A 163 39.66 -15.47 -21.00
CA GLY A 163 39.73 -16.90 -21.30
C GLY A 163 38.41 -17.66 -21.24
N PHE A 164 37.28 -17.02 -20.95
CA PHE A 164 35.93 -17.55 -21.21
C PHE A 164 35.38 -17.05 -22.56
N PHE A 165 34.09 -17.23 -22.85
CA PHE A 165 33.48 -16.70 -24.08
C PHE A 165 32.25 -15.84 -23.73
N GLU A 166 32.17 -14.66 -24.34
CA GLU A 166 30.99 -13.81 -24.35
C GLU A 166 29.98 -14.22 -25.42
N ILE A 167 28.71 -13.93 -25.15
CA ILE A 167 27.60 -14.17 -26.08
C ILE A 167 27.08 -12.84 -26.61
N VAL A 168 27.25 -12.60 -27.91
CA VAL A 168 26.70 -11.44 -28.61
C VAL A 168 25.44 -11.82 -29.37
N SER A 169 24.37 -11.06 -29.18
CA SER A 169 23.09 -11.31 -29.85
C SER A 169 22.42 -10.04 -30.36
N PHE A 170 21.64 -10.20 -31.44
CA PHE A 170 21.13 -9.12 -32.26
C PHE A 170 19.60 -9.16 -32.30
N THR A 171 18.95 -8.16 -31.69
CA THR A 171 17.48 -8.05 -31.64
C THR A 171 16.91 -7.44 -32.92
N GLU A 172 15.68 -7.80 -33.30
CA GLU A 172 15.11 -7.37 -34.60
C GLU A 172 15.07 -5.84 -34.79
N TRP A 173 14.85 -5.04 -33.74
CA TRP A 173 14.50 -3.61 -33.89
C TRP A 173 15.35 -2.59 -33.11
N TYR A 174 16.04 -2.95 -32.03
CA TYR A 174 16.55 -1.92 -31.10
C TYR A 174 18.00 -2.03 -30.62
N GLY A 175 18.63 -3.20 -30.54
CA GLY A 175 20.01 -3.25 -30.07
C GLY A 175 20.79 -4.57 -30.17
N VAL A 176 22.09 -4.44 -29.95
CA VAL A 176 23.07 -5.51 -29.75
C VAL A 176 23.25 -5.73 -28.24
N TYR A 177 23.28 -6.98 -27.80
CA TYR A 177 23.45 -7.37 -26.40
C TYR A 177 24.67 -8.26 -26.26
N CYS A 178 25.51 -8.02 -25.25
CA CYS A 178 26.67 -8.85 -24.90
C CYS A 178 26.52 -9.37 -23.48
N LEU A 179 26.50 -10.69 -23.32
CA LEU A 179 26.39 -11.39 -22.05
C LEU A 179 27.68 -12.12 -21.68
N ASP A 180 27.91 -12.33 -20.39
CA ASP A 180 28.87 -13.31 -19.89
C ASP A 180 28.30 -14.75 -19.96
N LYS A 181 29.12 -15.72 -19.57
CA LYS A 181 28.79 -17.15 -19.60
C LYS A 181 27.69 -17.56 -18.61
N GLU A 182 27.51 -16.81 -17.52
CA GLU A 182 26.41 -16.95 -16.56
C GLU A 182 25.12 -16.23 -17.01
N GLY A 183 25.15 -15.52 -18.14
CA GLY A 183 23.99 -14.85 -18.74
C GLY A 183 23.72 -13.43 -18.23
N ASN A 184 24.62 -12.83 -17.46
CA ASN A 184 24.50 -11.44 -17.02
C ASN A 184 24.84 -10.48 -18.16
N LEU A 185 24.27 -9.28 -18.13
CA LEU A 185 24.54 -8.25 -19.12
C LEU A 185 25.87 -7.53 -18.86
N LEU A 186 26.86 -7.75 -19.70
CA LEU A 186 28.11 -6.96 -19.72
C LEU A 186 27.85 -5.57 -20.31
N TRP A 187 27.25 -5.52 -21.51
CA TRP A 187 26.84 -4.27 -22.15
C TRP A 187 25.73 -4.48 -23.20
N HIS A 188 25.05 -3.39 -23.54
CA HIS A 188 24.11 -3.33 -24.67
C HIS A 188 24.32 -2.04 -25.47
N TYR A 189 24.10 -2.10 -26.78
CA TYR A 189 24.10 -0.97 -27.69
C TYR A 189 22.70 -0.79 -28.27
N ASP A 190 21.94 0.16 -27.71
CA ASP A 190 20.62 0.58 -28.20
C ASP A 190 20.76 1.72 -29.22
N ASN A 191 20.06 1.63 -30.36
CA ASN A 191 20.23 2.56 -31.48
C ASN A 191 18.92 3.27 -31.88
N ASP A 192 18.81 4.57 -31.58
CA ASP A 192 17.68 5.45 -31.95
C ASP A 192 17.40 5.54 -33.49
N LYS A 193 18.30 5.02 -34.33
CA LYS A 193 18.25 5.11 -35.80
C LYS A 193 17.31 4.04 -36.39
N ILE A 194 16.01 4.32 -36.34
CA ILE A 194 14.88 3.50 -36.85
C ILE A 194 15.23 2.64 -38.08
N GLY A 195 15.44 1.34 -37.88
CA GLY A 195 15.68 0.33 -38.91
C GLY A 195 15.66 -1.07 -38.31
N LYS A 196 15.47 -2.10 -39.14
CA LYS A 196 15.66 -3.49 -38.71
C LYS A 196 17.16 -3.78 -38.58
N THR A 197 17.55 -4.55 -37.57
CA THR A 197 18.91 -5.09 -37.42
C THR A 197 19.10 -6.26 -38.39
N HIS A 198 20.18 -6.23 -39.14
CA HIS A 198 20.63 -7.27 -40.07
C HIS A 198 21.66 -8.16 -39.37
N GLU A 199 22.10 -9.22 -40.04
CA GLU A 199 23.03 -10.19 -39.44
C GLU A 199 24.36 -9.51 -39.09
N GLY A 200 24.87 -9.82 -37.89
CA GLY A 200 26.12 -9.29 -37.35
C GLY A 200 27.21 -10.37 -37.24
N CYS A 201 28.44 -9.95 -37.01
CA CYS A 201 29.59 -10.85 -36.84
C CYS A 201 30.63 -10.25 -35.89
N ILE A 202 31.56 -11.09 -35.42
CA ILE A 202 32.67 -10.72 -34.54
C ILE A 202 33.99 -11.00 -35.28
N ALA A 203 34.92 -10.04 -35.32
CA ALA A 203 36.25 -10.20 -35.91
C ALA A 203 37.22 -9.12 -35.42
N ASP A 204 38.52 -9.41 -35.36
CA ASP A 204 39.58 -8.40 -35.32
C ASP A 204 39.63 -7.69 -36.69
N LEU A 205 39.34 -6.39 -36.76
CA LEU A 205 39.35 -5.65 -38.03
C LEU A 205 40.67 -4.93 -38.32
N ASP A 206 41.30 -4.33 -37.31
CA ASP A 206 42.46 -3.44 -37.48
C ASP A 206 43.82 -4.04 -37.07
N GLY A 207 43.82 -5.31 -36.65
CA GLY A 207 44.99 -6.14 -36.41
C GLY A 207 45.68 -5.92 -35.07
N ASP A 208 44.97 -5.35 -34.09
CA ASP A 208 45.50 -5.11 -32.74
C ASP A 208 45.31 -6.30 -31.77
N GLY A 209 44.45 -7.26 -32.13
CA GLY A 209 44.15 -8.48 -31.37
C GLY A 209 42.90 -8.41 -30.50
N GLU A 210 42.26 -7.24 -30.39
CA GLU A 210 40.91 -7.11 -29.83
C GLU A 210 39.85 -7.52 -30.86
N LEU A 211 38.61 -7.79 -30.42
CA LEU A 211 37.52 -8.20 -31.31
C LEU A 211 36.47 -7.09 -31.45
N GLU A 212 36.18 -6.72 -32.70
CA GLU A 212 35.07 -5.83 -33.07
C GLU A 212 33.77 -6.58 -33.29
N ILE A 213 32.66 -5.90 -32.98
CA ILE A 213 31.31 -6.36 -33.29
C ILE A 213 30.76 -5.50 -34.43
N ILE A 214 30.42 -6.14 -35.55
CA ILE A 214 29.99 -5.48 -36.79
C ILE A 214 28.52 -5.83 -37.03
N THR A 215 27.68 -4.83 -37.30
CA THR A 215 26.27 -5.07 -37.63
C THR A 215 25.68 -3.99 -38.55
N GLY A 216 24.58 -4.34 -39.22
CA GLY A 216 23.89 -3.50 -40.18
C GLY A 216 22.50 -3.06 -39.70
N HIS A 217 22.18 -1.77 -39.78
CA HIS A 217 20.85 -1.23 -39.45
C HIS A 217 20.28 -0.45 -40.64
N GLY A 218 19.50 -1.13 -41.49
CA GLY A 218 18.80 -0.56 -42.65
C GLY A 218 19.72 -0.01 -43.75
N GLN A 219 20.24 1.21 -43.57
CA GLN A 219 21.18 1.89 -44.48
C GLN A 219 22.51 2.29 -43.80
N PHE A 220 22.76 1.80 -42.58
CA PHE A 220 23.98 2.08 -41.83
C PHE A 220 24.74 0.79 -41.55
N MET A 221 26.06 0.80 -41.71
CA MET A 221 26.96 -0.16 -41.04
C MET A 221 27.50 0.46 -39.76
N ILE A 222 27.59 -0.34 -38.71
CA ILE A 222 28.09 0.04 -37.40
C ILE A 222 29.18 -0.95 -37.00
N CYS A 223 30.29 -0.41 -36.49
CA CYS A 223 31.35 -1.16 -35.87
C CYS A 223 31.46 -0.71 -34.41
N LEU A 224 31.40 -1.67 -33.49
CA LEU A 224 31.50 -1.48 -32.05
C LEU A 224 32.82 -2.07 -31.53
N ASP A 225 33.42 -1.43 -30.53
CA ASP A 225 34.51 -2.04 -29.75
C ASP A 225 34.00 -3.13 -28.80
N ARG A 226 34.92 -3.91 -28.23
CA ARG A 226 34.69 -4.93 -27.20
C ARG A 226 33.93 -4.46 -25.93
N PHE A 227 33.65 -3.17 -25.78
CA PHE A 227 32.86 -2.59 -24.68
C PHE A 227 31.53 -1.99 -25.17
N GLY A 228 31.14 -2.19 -26.44
CA GLY A 228 29.89 -1.71 -27.03
C GLY A 228 29.89 -0.26 -27.51
N ASN A 229 31.04 0.42 -27.60
CA ASN A 229 31.12 1.81 -28.09
C ASN A 229 31.30 1.87 -29.60
N GLU A 230 30.70 2.87 -30.27
CA GLU A 230 30.87 3.10 -31.71
C GLU A 230 32.35 3.40 -32.10
N LYS A 231 33.08 2.45 -32.68
CA LYS A 231 34.38 2.72 -33.37
C LYS A 231 34.12 3.60 -34.61
N TRP A 232 33.14 3.22 -35.43
CA TRP A 232 32.67 4.03 -36.56
C TRP A 232 31.25 3.66 -37.02
N ILE A 233 30.63 4.57 -37.80
CA ILE A 233 29.37 4.34 -38.53
C ILE A 233 29.53 4.81 -39.97
N SER A 234 29.28 3.90 -40.92
CA SER A 234 29.29 4.16 -42.36
C SER A 234 27.85 4.22 -42.90
N ASN A 235 27.59 5.09 -43.88
CA ASN A 235 26.25 5.33 -44.43
C ASN A 235 26.19 4.90 -45.90
N LEU A 236 25.25 4.01 -46.20
CA LEU A 236 25.11 3.32 -47.47
C LEU A 236 24.12 4.02 -48.40
N ASP A 237 24.36 3.96 -49.72
CA ASP A 237 23.47 4.57 -50.73
C ASP A 237 22.15 3.79 -50.93
N ASN A 238 22.07 2.53 -50.46
CA ASN A 238 20.89 1.67 -50.55
C ASN A 238 20.71 0.82 -49.26
N TYR A 239 19.63 0.04 -49.17
CA TYR A 239 19.36 -0.86 -48.05
C TYR A 239 20.20 -2.14 -48.13
N LEU A 240 20.65 -2.60 -46.96
CA LEU A 240 21.24 -3.93 -46.77
C LEU A 240 20.23 -5.04 -47.09
N THR A 241 20.75 -6.16 -47.57
CA THR A 241 20.05 -7.46 -47.63
C THR A 241 20.47 -8.29 -46.41
N LYS A 242 20.48 -9.63 -46.44
CA LYS A 242 21.04 -10.36 -45.29
C LYS A 242 22.57 -10.35 -45.25
N GLY A 243 23.20 -10.27 -46.43
CA GLY A 243 24.62 -10.57 -46.59
C GLY A 243 25.59 -9.60 -45.93
N LEU A 244 26.21 -10.07 -44.85
CA LEU A 244 27.45 -9.58 -44.22
C LEU A 244 28.47 -10.75 -44.19
N GLY A 245 29.77 -10.45 -44.28
CA GLY A 245 30.86 -11.39 -44.07
C GLY A 245 32.21 -10.67 -43.95
N VAL A 246 33.23 -11.31 -43.36
CA VAL A 246 34.53 -10.69 -43.02
C VAL A 246 35.67 -11.67 -43.28
N GLY A 247 36.84 -11.16 -43.69
CA GLY A 247 38.08 -11.94 -43.85
C GLY A 247 39.23 -11.13 -44.45
N ASP A 248 40.42 -11.73 -44.52
CA ASP A 248 41.62 -11.17 -45.18
C ASP A 248 41.49 -11.42 -46.69
N PHE A 249 40.91 -10.47 -47.41
CA PHE A 249 40.66 -10.60 -48.86
C PHE A 249 41.86 -10.13 -49.67
N ASP A 250 42.55 -9.06 -49.25
CA ASP A 250 43.73 -8.56 -49.98
C ASP A 250 45.02 -9.39 -49.70
N GLY A 251 45.02 -10.22 -48.66
CA GLY A 251 46.08 -11.15 -48.28
C GLY A 251 47.20 -10.51 -47.45
N ASN A 252 46.90 -9.43 -46.70
CA ASN A 252 47.92 -8.67 -45.96
C ASN A 252 48.24 -9.21 -44.57
N GLN A 253 47.39 -10.06 -43.97
CA GLN A 253 47.55 -10.66 -42.63
C GLN A 253 47.70 -9.62 -41.49
N THR A 254 47.12 -8.44 -41.65
CA THR A 254 47.17 -7.30 -40.71
C THR A 254 45.86 -6.50 -40.59
N THR A 255 44.89 -6.70 -41.47
CA THR A 255 43.50 -6.21 -41.35
C THR A 255 42.55 -7.29 -41.89
N ASN A 256 41.26 -7.20 -41.54
CA ASN A 256 40.21 -7.91 -42.25
C ASN A 256 39.29 -6.91 -42.96
N GLU A 257 38.85 -7.25 -44.17
CA GLU A 257 37.90 -6.47 -44.95
C GLU A 257 36.47 -7.00 -44.81
N ILE A 258 35.49 -6.11 -44.96
CA ILE A 258 34.07 -6.40 -44.73
C ILE A 258 33.31 -6.45 -46.05
N ILE A 259 32.70 -7.59 -46.36
CA ILE A 259 31.79 -7.78 -47.49
C ILE A 259 30.35 -7.50 -47.05
N ILE A 260 29.67 -6.59 -47.75
CA ILE A 260 28.24 -6.33 -47.55
C ILE A 260 27.47 -6.35 -48.87
N THR A 261 26.24 -6.85 -48.81
CA THR A 261 25.36 -6.94 -49.99
C THR A 261 24.11 -6.08 -49.83
N LEU A 262 23.91 -5.16 -50.78
CA LEU A 262 22.75 -4.29 -50.90
C LEU A 262 21.81 -4.81 -52.00
N GLN A 263 20.59 -4.27 -52.10
CA GLN A 263 19.59 -4.70 -53.10
C GLN A 263 20.03 -4.61 -54.58
N THR A 264 21.14 -3.94 -54.88
CA THR A 264 21.61 -3.63 -56.25
C THR A 264 23.13 -3.70 -56.43
N GLU A 265 23.89 -4.03 -55.39
CA GLU A 265 25.36 -4.04 -55.43
C GLU A 265 25.96 -4.82 -54.25
N ILE A 266 27.13 -5.38 -54.46
CA ILE A 266 28.02 -5.92 -53.42
C ILE A 266 29.20 -4.95 -53.24
N LEU A 267 29.57 -4.69 -51.99
CA LEU A 267 30.63 -3.78 -51.60
C LEU A 267 31.66 -4.53 -50.74
N CYS A 268 32.94 -4.21 -50.92
CA CYS A 268 34.00 -4.52 -49.98
C CYS A 268 34.43 -3.23 -49.28
N LEU A 269 34.47 -3.23 -47.96
CA LEU A 269 34.90 -2.11 -47.12
C LEU A 269 36.21 -2.45 -46.41
N ASP A 270 37.05 -1.44 -46.17
CA ASP A 270 38.17 -1.56 -45.24
C ASP A 270 37.72 -1.55 -43.77
N SER A 271 38.65 -1.78 -42.85
CA SER A 271 38.43 -1.77 -41.40
C SER A 271 38.03 -0.40 -40.82
N GLU A 272 38.11 0.70 -41.59
CA GLU A 272 37.54 2.01 -41.26
C GLU A 272 36.12 2.21 -41.86
N GLY A 273 35.56 1.20 -42.52
CA GLY A 273 34.21 1.23 -43.11
C GLY A 273 34.11 1.97 -44.45
N SER A 274 35.24 2.18 -45.15
CA SER A 274 35.32 2.87 -46.44
C SER A 274 35.42 1.88 -47.61
N THR A 275 34.71 2.15 -48.72
CA THR A 275 34.63 1.21 -49.85
C THR A 275 35.94 1.07 -50.63
N ILE A 276 36.49 -0.14 -50.65
CA ILE A 276 37.65 -0.56 -51.46
C ILE A 276 37.22 -0.81 -52.90
N TRP A 277 36.21 -1.66 -53.10
CA TRP A 277 35.63 -2.00 -54.40
C TRP A 277 34.12 -2.20 -54.32
N SER A 278 33.44 -2.08 -55.47
CA SER A 278 32.01 -2.35 -55.61
C SER A 278 31.68 -2.99 -56.96
N PHE A 279 30.67 -3.86 -56.95
CA PHE A 279 30.13 -4.50 -58.16
C PHE A 279 28.60 -4.36 -58.19
N SER A 280 28.06 -3.86 -59.30
CA SER A 280 26.61 -3.68 -59.48
C SER A 280 25.92 -4.99 -59.86
N LEU A 281 24.98 -5.43 -59.03
CA LEU A 281 24.18 -6.64 -59.20
C LEU A 281 22.85 -6.33 -59.90
N GLU A 282 22.06 -7.37 -60.23
CA GLU A 282 20.65 -7.16 -60.57
C GLU A 282 19.82 -6.79 -59.31
N TYR A 283 18.62 -6.25 -59.49
CA TYR A 283 17.73 -5.93 -58.36
C TYR A 283 17.12 -7.22 -57.78
N GLY A 284 17.45 -7.56 -56.54
CA GLY A 284 16.95 -8.73 -55.84
C GLY A 284 17.21 -8.68 -54.34
N ASN A 285 16.71 -9.68 -53.61
CA ASN A 285 17.12 -9.91 -52.22
C ASN A 285 18.21 -10.97 -52.21
N TYR A 286 19.37 -10.60 -51.66
CA TYR A 286 20.52 -11.48 -51.55
C TYR A 286 20.58 -12.13 -50.16
N GLN A 287 20.95 -13.40 -50.16
CA GLN A 287 21.18 -14.18 -48.96
C GLN A 287 22.62 -13.96 -48.45
N ASN A 288 23.02 -14.68 -47.41
CA ASN A 288 24.35 -14.55 -46.83
C ASN A 288 25.42 -14.97 -47.85
N PRO A 289 26.54 -14.24 -47.97
CA PRO A 289 27.67 -14.70 -48.73
C PRO A 289 28.35 -15.85 -47.97
N SER A 290 28.86 -16.84 -48.72
CA SER A 290 29.79 -17.81 -48.17
C SER A 290 31.18 -17.54 -48.71
N ILE A 291 32.17 -17.60 -47.83
CA ILE A 291 33.53 -17.13 -48.08
C ILE A 291 34.48 -18.32 -47.91
N GLY A 292 35.42 -18.48 -48.84
CA GLY A 292 36.42 -19.53 -48.78
C GLY A 292 37.34 -19.55 -50.01
N ASP A 293 38.55 -20.06 -49.83
CA ASP A 293 39.47 -20.41 -50.92
C ASP A 293 38.94 -21.66 -51.64
N TYR A 294 38.22 -21.47 -52.76
CA TYR A 294 37.56 -22.60 -53.44
C TYR A 294 38.43 -23.23 -54.53
N ASP A 295 39.35 -22.50 -55.15
CA ASP A 295 40.21 -22.98 -56.24
C ASP A 295 41.66 -23.28 -55.81
N ASN A 296 41.98 -23.06 -54.52
CA ASN A 296 43.24 -23.34 -53.84
C ASN A 296 44.38 -22.36 -54.23
N ASP A 297 44.07 -21.10 -54.55
CA ASP A 297 45.09 -20.06 -54.84
C ASP A 297 45.65 -19.34 -53.60
N ASN A 298 45.06 -19.58 -52.42
CA ASN A 298 45.38 -19.00 -51.10
C ASN A 298 44.84 -17.56 -50.87
N HIS A 299 43.83 -17.13 -51.64
CA HIS A 299 42.97 -15.99 -51.34
C HIS A 299 41.52 -16.43 -51.06
N LEU A 300 40.70 -15.53 -50.51
CA LEU A 300 39.29 -15.82 -50.20
C LEU A 300 38.36 -15.36 -51.33
N ASP A 301 37.55 -16.28 -51.86
CA ASP A 301 36.49 -16.00 -52.83
C ASP A 301 35.12 -15.85 -52.14
N ILE A 302 34.15 -15.27 -52.85
CA ILE A 302 32.86 -14.85 -52.31
C ILE A 302 31.73 -15.42 -53.18
N PHE A 303 30.87 -16.24 -52.56
CA PHE A 303 29.72 -16.88 -53.19
C PHE A 303 28.41 -16.25 -52.74
N LEU A 304 27.57 -15.80 -53.68
CA LEU A 304 26.37 -15.03 -53.39
C LEU A 304 25.12 -15.55 -54.13
N CYS A 305 24.05 -15.81 -53.38
CA CYS A 305 22.77 -16.30 -53.90
C CYS A 305 21.65 -15.24 -53.83
N SER A 306 20.80 -15.21 -54.85
CA SER A 306 19.66 -14.27 -54.99
C SER A 306 18.30 -14.98 -54.96
N ASP A 307 17.30 -14.34 -54.36
CA ASP A 307 15.90 -14.77 -54.41
C ASP A 307 15.34 -14.88 -55.85
N SER A 308 16.00 -14.26 -56.83
CA SER A 308 15.72 -14.36 -58.26
C SER A 308 16.16 -15.67 -58.94
N GLY A 309 17.05 -16.44 -58.30
CA GLY A 309 17.65 -17.67 -58.86
C GLY A 309 19.07 -17.54 -59.39
N LEU A 310 19.69 -16.38 -59.22
CA LEU A 310 21.08 -16.11 -59.60
C LEU A 310 22.05 -16.53 -58.50
N VAL A 311 23.12 -17.22 -58.89
CA VAL A 311 24.31 -17.55 -58.09
C VAL A 311 25.52 -16.90 -58.74
N TYR A 312 26.31 -16.18 -57.95
CA TYR A 312 27.51 -15.47 -58.38
C TYR A 312 28.75 -15.98 -57.62
N CYS A 313 29.89 -16.02 -58.29
CA CYS A 313 31.21 -16.21 -57.70
C CYS A 313 32.08 -14.97 -57.98
N PHE A 314 32.62 -14.34 -56.95
CA PHE A 314 33.57 -13.23 -57.06
C PHE A 314 34.90 -13.64 -56.45
N ASN A 315 35.99 -13.39 -57.19
CA ASN A 315 37.33 -13.49 -56.65
C ASN A 315 37.64 -12.28 -55.74
N ASN A 316 38.62 -12.41 -54.84
CA ASN A 316 38.90 -11.50 -53.70
C ASN A 316 38.85 -9.98 -53.99
N ASN A 317 39.23 -9.58 -55.21
CA ASN A 317 39.28 -8.20 -55.68
C ASN A 317 37.95 -7.68 -56.26
N GLY A 318 36.86 -8.43 -56.10
CA GLY A 318 35.51 -8.08 -56.58
C GLY A 318 35.27 -8.36 -58.06
N SER A 319 36.16 -9.10 -58.72
CA SER A 319 35.95 -9.53 -60.10
C SER A 319 35.03 -10.74 -60.15
N LEU A 320 33.90 -10.59 -60.86
CA LEU A 320 33.00 -11.70 -61.17
C LEU A 320 33.73 -12.76 -62.01
N GLU A 321 33.88 -13.95 -61.44
CA GLU A 321 34.44 -15.15 -62.05
C GLU A 321 33.43 -15.75 -63.03
N TRP A 322 32.23 -16.08 -62.51
CA TRP A 322 31.12 -16.67 -63.23
C TRP A 322 29.77 -16.35 -62.58
N GLU A 323 28.71 -16.42 -63.38
CA GLU A 323 27.31 -16.29 -62.97
C GLU A 323 26.51 -17.47 -63.52
N ILE A 324 25.58 -18.01 -62.74
CA ILE A 324 24.61 -19.02 -63.20
C ILE A 324 23.21 -18.69 -62.68
N ASN A 325 22.21 -18.90 -63.55
CA ASN A 325 20.80 -18.78 -63.21
C ASN A 325 20.18 -20.19 -63.13
N LEU A 326 19.61 -20.53 -61.99
CA LEU A 326 18.92 -21.80 -61.73
C LEU A 326 17.42 -21.75 -62.08
N ASP A 327 16.92 -20.60 -62.56
CA ASP A 327 15.52 -20.35 -62.94
C ASP A 327 14.50 -20.67 -61.82
N ASP A 328 14.92 -20.64 -60.55
CA ASP A 328 14.11 -20.92 -59.35
C ASP A 328 14.62 -20.15 -58.11
N SER A 329 13.75 -19.87 -57.13
CA SER A 329 14.09 -18.96 -56.02
C SER A 329 15.01 -19.61 -54.98
N LEU A 330 15.98 -18.84 -54.49
CA LEU A 330 16.95 -19.22 -53.46
C LEU A 330 16.64 -18.45 -52.17
N LEU A 331 16.17 -19.17 -51.15
CA LEU A 331 15.79 -18.58 -49.85
C LEU A 331 16.93 -18.57 -48.82
N VAL A 332 18.06 -19.18 -49.16
CA VAL A 332 19.20 -19.44 -48.28
C VAL A 332 20.52 -19.22 -49.05
N GLY A 333 21.61 -18.93 -48.33
CA GLY A 333 22.96 -18.82 -48.90
C GLY A 333 23.49 -20.15 -49.45
N PRO A 334 24.60 -20.13 -50.21
CA PRO A 334 25.28 -21.34 -50.67
C PRO A 334 26.07 -21.99 -49.52
N SER A 335 26.20 -23.31 -49.48
CA SER A 335 27.14 -24.00 -48.58
C SER A 335 28.38 -24.43 -49.36
N LEU A 336 29.56 -24.37 -48.74
CA LEU A 336 30.85 -24.77 -49.34
C LEU A 336 31.38 -26.02 -48.63
N VAL A 337 31.82 -27.04 -49.39
CA VAL A 337 32.38 -28.29 -48.85
C VAL A 337 33.19 -29.02 -49.93
N ASP A 338 34.29 -29.69 -49.54
CA ASP A 338 34.98 -30.69 -50.37
C ASP A 338 34.27 -32.05 -50.18
N LEU A 339 33.55 -32.54 -51.21
CA LEU A 339 32.74 -33.77 -51.10
C LEU A 339 33.43 -35.05 -51.59
N ASP A 340 34.57 -34.96 -52.29
CA ASP A 340 35.31 -36.14 -52.77
C ASP A 340 36.75 -36.24 -52.22
N GLY A 341 37.13 -35.31 -51.34
CA GLY A 341 38.42 -35.28 -50.62
C GLY A 341 39.57 -34.73 -51.47
N ASN A 342 39.29 -33.90 -52.48
CA ASN A 342 40.28 -33.41 -53.43
C ASN A 342 40.96 -32.07 -53.02
N ASN A 343 40.44 -31.36 -52.01
CA ASN A 343 40.82 -30.02 -51.53
C ASN A 343 40.43 -28.86 -52.49
N ILE A 344 39.29 -28.99 -53.16
CA ILE A 344 38.56 -27.94 -53.91
C ILE A 344 37.14 -27.94 -53.34
N LEU A 345 36.52 -26.77 -53.16
CA LEU A 345 35.19 -26.69 -52.56
C LEU A 345 34.09 -26.78 -53.64
N GLU A 346 33.23 -27.79 -53.54
CA GLU A 346 31.93 -27.81 -54.19
C GLU A 346 30.95 -26.84 -53.52
N ILE A 347 30.01 -26.33 -54.32
CA ILE A 347 29.05 -25.30 -53.90
C ILE A 347 27.64 -25.90 -53.93
N ILE A 348 27.00 -25.99 -52.76
CA ILE A 348 25.66 -26.55 -52.58
C ILE A 348 24.61 -25.43 -52.53
N VAL A 349 23.58 -25.52 -53.38
CA VAL A 349 22.51 -24.51 -53.48
C VAL A 349 21.12 -25.13 -53.44
N THR A 350 20.28 -24.71 -52.49
CA THR A 350 18.92 -25.22 -52.26
C THR A 350 17.84 -24.31 -52.87
N THR A 351 16.80 -24.87 -53.51
CA THR A 351 15.78 -24.07 -54.24
C THR A 351 14.33 -24.40 -53.87
N THR A 352 13.41 -23.44 -54.11
CA THR A 352 11.99 -23.53 -53.76
C THR A 352 11.16 -24.60 -54.49
N ARG A 353 11.72 -25.32 -55.47
CA ARG A 353 11.11 -26.49 -56.14
C ARG A 353 11.57 -27.82 -55.56
N ASN A 354 12.06 -27.81 -54.32
CA ASN A 354 12.55 -29.00 -53.62
C ASN A 354 13.79 -29.59 -54.32
N GLN A 355 14.71 -28.74 -54.79
CA GLN A 355 15.92 -29.20 -55.48
C GLN A 355 17.17 -28.70 -54.76
N ILE A 356 18.21 -29.52 -54.81
CA ILE A 356 19.55 -29.14 -54.38
C ILE A 356 20.48 -29.33 -55.57
N TYR A 357 21.21 -28.28 -55.91
CA TYR A 357 22.17 -28.23 -56.99
C TYR A 357 23.58 -28.34 -56.39
N LEU A 358 24.36 -29.29 -56.89
CA LEU A 358 25.80 -29.32 -56.69
C LEU A 358 26.45 -28.57 -57.87
N ILE A 359 27.15 -27.48 -57.57
CA ILE A 359 27.85 -26.65 -58.55
C ILE A 359 29.35 -26.87 -58.37
N ASP A 360 30.04 -27.13 -59.48
CA ASP A 360 31.48 -27.34 -59.52
C ASP A 360 32.27 -26.01 -59.56
N HIS A 361 33.58 -26.11 -59.35
CA HIS A 361 34.53 -25.00 -59.46
C HIS A 361 34.69 -24.41 -60.89
N GLN A 362 33.80 -24.72 -61.83
CA GLN A 362 33.62 -24.02 -63.12
C GLN A 362 32.26 -23.28 -63.20
N GLY A 363 31.49 -23.21 -62.12
CA GLY A 363 30.13 -22.67 -62.13
C GLY A 363 29.14 -23.52 -62.91
N SER A 364 29.44 -24.81 -63.11
CA SER A 364 28.58 -25.76 -63.83
C SER A 364 27.87 -26.71 -62.87
N ILE A 365 26.63 -27.08 -63.19
CA ILE A 365 25.86 -28.03 -62.36
C ILE A 365 26.43 -29.43 -62.58
N SER A 366 27.09 -29.95 -61.54
CA SER A 366 27.61 -31.32 -61.49
C SER A 366 26.47 -32.33 -61.33
N THR A 367 25.62 -32.13 -60.30
CA THR A 367 24.51 -33.04 -59.96
C THR A 367 23.30 -32.24 -59.45
N THR A 368 22.10 -32.81 -59.57
CA THR A 368 20.86 -32.22 -59.04
C THR A 368 20.04 -33.29 -58.33
N TYR A 369 19.74 -33.05 -57.07
CA TYR A 369 18.87 -33.89 -56.25
C TYR A 369 17.44 -33.30 -56.20
N SER A 370 16.44 -34.09 -55.82
CA SER A 370 15.02 -33.66 -55.86
C SER A 370 14.18 -34.33 -54.77
N PHE A 371 13.38 -33.53 -54.07
CA PHE A 371 12.91 -33.83 -52.72
C PHE A 371 11.39 -33.71 -52.55
N PRO A 372 10.81 -34.34 -51.52
CA PRO A 372 9.36 -34.43 -51.37
C PRO A 372 8.70 -33.10 -50.99
N SER A 373 9.42 -32.14 -50.40
CA SER A 373 8.88 -30.89 -49.87
C SER A 373 9.90 -29.74 -49.94
N ILE A 374 9.45 -28.50 -49.68
CA ILE A 374 10.25 -27.28 -49.80
C ILE A 374 11.28 -27.21 -48.68
N ILE A 375 12.55 -27.04 -49.02
CA ILE A 375 13.64 -26.80 -48.06
C ILE A 375 13.58 -25.34 -47.60
N ARG A 376 13.69 -25.11 -46.29
CA ARG A 376 13.57 -23.78 -45.67
C ARG A 376 14.85 -23.29 -44.99
N THR A 377 15.73 -24.20 -44.60
CA THR A 377 16.96 -23.96 -43.85
C THR A 377 18.20 -24.17 -44.72
N ALA A 378 19.38 -23.75 -44.24
CA ALA A 378 20.63 -24.19 -44.85
C ALA A 378 20.80 -25.70 -44.63
N PRO A 379 21.34 -26.43 -45.61
CA PRO A 379 21.72 -27.81 -45.39
C PRO A 379 22.99 -27.84 -44.52
N VAL A 380 22.97 -28.64 -43.47
CA VAL A 380 24.13 -28.92 -42.63
C VAL A 380 24.87 -30.13 -43.22
N ILE A 381 26.19 -30.12 -43.11
CA ILE A 381 27.08 -31.02 -43.85
C ILE A 381 28.14 -31.56 -42.88
N ALA A 382 28.05 -32.84 -42.53
CA ALA A 382 29.00 -33.53 -41.66
C ALA A 382 28.94 -35.06 -41.88
N ASP A 383 30.03 -35.76 -41.59
CA ASP A 383 30.05 -37.22 -41.40
C ASP A 383 29.40 -37.52 -40.04
N ILE A 384 28.16 -38.02 -40.02
CA ILE A 384 27.37 -38.17 -38.79
C ILE A 384 27.43 -39.59 -38.20
N ASP A 385 27.65 -40.61 -39.02
CA ASP A 385 27.78 -42.02 -38.58
C ASP A 385 29.21 -42.57 -38.64
N GLN A 386 30.19 -41.69 -38.88
CA GLN A 386 31.63 -41.95 -38.98
C GLN A 386 32.05 -42.92 -40.11
N ASP A 387 31.22 -43.12 -41.15
CA ASP A 387 31.55 -44.03 -42.26
C ASP A 387 32.60 -43.47 -43.24
N ASN A 388 32.97 -42.19 -43.10
CA ASN A 388 33.88 -41.39 -43.95
C ASN A 388 33.26 -40.94 -45.29
N CYS A 389 31.94 -41.07 -45.47
CA CYS A 389 31.16 -40.21 -46.37
C CYS A 389 30.77 -38.91 -45.63
N THR A 390 29.90 -38.09 -46.21
CA THR A 390 29.41 -36.86 -45.56
C THR A 390 27.93 -36.68 -45.84
N GLU A 391 27.13 -36.53 -44.79
CA GLU A 391 25.69 -36.44 -44.87
C GLU A 391 25.24 -35.01 -45.13
N LEU A 392 24.30 -34.87 -46.07
CA LEU A 392 23.54 -33.65 -46.27
C LEU A 392 22.26 -33.70 -45.44
N ILE A 393 22.22 -32.95 -44.34
CA ILE A 393 21.11 -32.90 -43.38
C ILE A 393 20.28 -31.64 -43.63
N TYR A 394 18.97 -31.77 -43.80
CA TYR A 394 18.08 -30.62 -44.06
C TYR A 394 16.64 -30.83 -43.55
N ILE A 395 15.97 -29.71 -43.26
CA ILE A 395 14.59 -29.67 -42.78
C ILE A 395 13.67 -29.13 -43.88
N CYS A 396 12.53 -29.79 -44.08
CA CYS A 396 11.52 -29.41 -45.05
C CYS A 396 10.22 -28.87 -44.43
N GLU A 397 9.43 -28.13 -45.21
CA GLU A 397 8.11 -27.55 -44.88
C GLU A 397 7.00 -28.59 -44.55
N ASN A 398 7.35 -29.87 -44.42
CA ASN A 398 6.42 -30.94 -44.06
C ASN A 398 6.79 -31.64 -42.74
N ASP A 399 7.56 -30.95 -41.88
CA ASP A 399 7.96 -31.39 -40.54
C ASP A 399 8.76 -32.70 -40.53
N ILE A 400 9.49 -32.99 -41.61
CA ILE A 400 10.41 -34.12 -41.72
C ILE A 400 11.83 -33.61 -41.97
N MET A 401 12.75 -34.12 -41.16
CA MET A 401 14.20 -34.04 -41.37
C MET A 401 14.67 -35.21 -42.23
N TYR A 402 15.65 -34.98 -43.08
CA TYR A 402 16.26 -35.99 -43.95
C TYR A 402 17.79 -35.89 -43.86
N SER A 403 18.45 -37.03 -43.82
CA SER A 403 19.90 -37.17 -44.06
C SER A 403 20.14 -37.91 -45.38
N ILE A 404 21.24 -37.59 -46.06
CA ILE A 404 21.68 -38.25 -47.29
C ILE A 404 23.21 -38.31 -47.30
N GLY A 405 23.77 -39.50 -47.10
CA GLY A 405 25.20 -39.70 -47.30
C GLY A 405 25.61 -39.49 -48.75
N MET A 406 26.59 -38.63 -48.97
CA MET A 406 27.19 -38.37 -50.28
C MET A 406 28.31 -39.38 -50.54
N ASP A 407 27.97 -40.51 -51.16
CA ASP A 407 28.87 -41.67 -51.40
C ASP A 407 30.01 -41.44 -52.42
N GLY A 408 30.35 -40.18 -52.69
CA GLY A 408 31.61 -39.77 -53.30
C GLY A 408 31.89 -40.19 -54.75
N VAL A 409 31.00 -40.86 -55.49
CA VAL A 409 31.24 -41.15 -56.92
C VAL A 409 29.97 -41.40 -57.77
N SER A 410 30.01 -40.94 -59.03
CA SER A 410 28.97 -41.15 -60.04
C SER A 410 28.79 -42.61 -60.52
N GLU A 411 27.57 -42.94 -60.99
CA GLU A 411 27.16 -44.22 -61.64
C GLU A 411 26.74 -45.42 -60.72
N SER A 412 26.14 -45.17 -59.55
CA SER A 412 25.40 -46.21 -58.79
C SER A 412 24.00 -45.73 -58.35
N GLY A 413 22.94 -46.28 -58.96
CA GLY A 413 21.55 -45.88 -58.69
C GLY A 413 20.95 -46.50 -57.41
N LYS A 414 21.54 -46.21 -56.25
CA LYS A 414 21.04 -46.58 -54.92
C LYS A 414 21.29 -45.44 -53.93
N GLN A 415 20.32 -44.54 -53.78
CA GLN A 415 20.33 -43.54 -52.72
C GLN A 415 19.65 -44.13 -51.47
N SER A 416 20.37 -44.12 -50.36
CA SER A 416 19.82 -44.40 -49.02
C SER A 416 19.11 -43.15 -48.54
N ILE A 417 17.85 -42.95 -48.96
CA ILE A 417 17.03 -41.87 -48.42
C ILE A 417 16.46 -42.37 -47.08
N PHE A 418 17.06 -41.91 -45.98
CA PHE A 418 16.47 -42.06 -44.66
C PHE A 418 15.38 -41.00 -44.47
N CYS A 419 14.20 -41.44 -44.06
CA CYS A 419 13.05 -40.59 -43.79
C CYS A 419 12.77 -40.63 -42.29
N TYR A 420 13.19 -39.62 -41.54
CA TYR A 420 12.92 -39.54 -40.10
C TYR A 420 11.47 -39.12 -39.85
N ASN A 421 10.60 -40.12 -39.83
CA ASN A 421 9.16 -39.97 -39.71
C ASN A 421 8.59 -41.29 -39.19
N GLY A 422 8.23 -41.34 -37.90
CA GLY A 422 7.95 -42.58 -37.15
C GLY A 422 6.93 -43.53 -37.79
N GLY A 423 7.42 -44.56 -38.47
CA GLY A 423 6.60 -45.62 -39.09
C GLY A 423 6.96 -45.95 -40.55
N LEU A 424 7.53 -47.13 -40.77
CA LEU A 424 7.97 -47.62 -42.10
C LEU A 424 6.83 -48.09 -43.01
N THR A 425 7.03 -48.03 -44.34
CA THR A 425 5.93 -48.18 -45.33
C THR A 425 5.93 -49.49 -46.15
N LYS A 426 4.94 -50.34 -45.86
CA LYS A 426 4.30 -51.41 -46.67
C LYS A 426 4.82 -51.73 -48.10
N THR A 427 4.98 -53.03 -48.36
CA THR A 427 4.79 -53.61 -49.70
C THR A 427 3.58 -54.59 -49.74
N ARG A 428 3.46 -55.47 -50.74
CA ARG A 428 2.24 -56.28 -51.00
C ARG A 428 2.46 -57.79 -50.86
N CYS A 429 1.90 -58.35 -49.79
CA CYS A 429 1.76 -59.78 -49.53
C CYS A 429 0.29 -60.10 -49.09
N ILE A 430 0.01 -61.30 -48.58
CA ILE A 430 -1.32 -61.71 -48.09
C ILE A 430 -1.20 -62.05 -46.60
N ASP A 431 -2.00 -61.35 -45.82
CA ASP A 431 -2.27 -61.48 -44.39
C ASP A 431 -3.55 -62.35 -44.23
N SER A 432 -3.51 -63.38 -43.38
CA SER A 432 -4.53 -64.44 -43.31
C SER A 432 -5.48 -64.36 -42.11
N ASP A 433 -5.04 -63.85 -40.95
CA ASP A 433 -5.87 -63.69 -39.74
C ASP A 433 -6.00 -62.25 -39.25
N GLY A 434 -5.08 -61.35 -39.60
CA GLY A 434 -5.23 -59.89 -39.47
C GLY A 434 -4.20 -59.18 -38.58
N ASP A 435 -3.09 -59.81 -38.24
CA ASP A 435 -2.07 -59.33 -37.28
C ASP A 435 -1.03 -58.33 -37.86
N TYR A 436 -1.04 -58.15 -39.19
CA TYR A 436 -0.10 -57.39 -40.02
C TYR A 436 1.20 -58.10 -40.50
N LEU A 437 1.40 -59.39 -40.19
CA LEU A 437 2.33 -60.26 -40.92
C LEU A 437 1.71 -60.74 -42.26
N ASP A 438 2.38 -61.70 -42.90
CA ASP A 438 1.89 -62.33 -44.13
C ASP A 438 2.24 -63.82 -44.18
N ASP A 439 1.43 -64.61 -44.89
CA ASP A 439 1.51 -66.08 -45.11
C ASP A 439 2.95 -66.62 -45.27
N VAL A 440 3.85 -65.83 -45.85
CA VAL A 440 5.23 -66.21 -46.16
C VAL A 440 6.20 -65.84 -45.04
N THR A 441 5.93 -64.75 -44.32
CA THR A 441 6.76 -64.22 -43.24
C THR A 441 6.46 -64.95 -41.92
N GLU A 442 5.20 -65.24 -41.60
CA GLU A 442 4.84 -66.10 -40.44
C GLU A 442 5.52 -67.48 -40.58
N SER A 443 5.47 -68.07 -41.78
CA SER A 443 6.14 -69.32 -42.12
C SER A 443 7.68 -69.23 -42.14
N PHE A 444 8.28 -68.04 -41.99
CA PHE A 444 9.72 -67.84 -41.83
C PHE A 444 10.10 -67.76 -40.35
N PHE A 445 9.34 -67.02 -39.54
CA PHE A 445 9.52 -66.93 -38.08
C PHE A 445 8.95 -68.13 -37.30
N ASN A 446 8.21 -69.03 -37.97
CA ASN A 446 7.63 -70.27 -37.43
C ASN A 446 6.45 -70.04 -36.45
N CYS A 447 5.85 -68.86 -36.48
CA CYS A 447 4.62 -68.51 -35.78
C CYS A 447 3.35 -68.91 -36.58
N SER A 448 2.16 -68.52 -36.14
CA SER A 448 0.89 -69.18 -36.50
C SER A 448 -0.03 -68.37 -37.43
N TYR A 449 0.05 -68.62 -38.74
CA TYR A 449 -0.81 -68.08 -39.83
C TYR A 449 -2.36 -68.29 -39.75
N LEU A 450 -2.87 -68.64 -38.57
CA LEU A 450 -4.29 -68.85 -38.23
C LEU A 450 -4.65 -68.34 -36.81
N GLN A 451 -3.71 -67.70 -36.10
CA GLN A 451 -3.85 -67.09 -34.79
C GLN A 451 -2.97 -65.84 -34.74
N THR A 452 -3.58 -64.68 -34.50
CA THR A 452 -2.92 -63.36 -34.39
C THR A 452 -2.11 -63.18 -33.09
N ASP A 453 -1.66 -64.27 -32.48
CA ASP A 453 -1.15 -64.44 -31.12
C ASP A 453 -0.78 -65.94 -30.99
N SER A 454 0.51 -66.23 -30.92
CA SER A 454 1.09 -67.58 -31.04
C SER A 454 1.36 -68.29 -29.72
N ASP A 455 1.78 -67.59 -28.67
CA ASP A 455 2.13 -68.17 -27.36
C ASP A 455 1.20 -67.78 -26.20
N LEU A 456 0.32 -66.78 -26.41
CA LEU A 456 -0.75 -66.32 -25.52
C LEU A 456 -0.32 -65.38 -24.39
N ASP A 457 0.73 -64.57 -24.60
CA ASP A 457 1.15 -63.43 -23.76
C ASP A 457 0.20 -62.20 -23.81
N ILE A 458 -0.64 -62.12 -24.86
CA ILE A 458 -1.58 -61.06 -25.30
C ILE A 458 -1.07 -60.03 -26.34
N LEU A 459 0.18 -60.14 -26.80
CA LEU A 459 0.77 -59.35 -27.87
C LEU A 459 0.60 -60.07 -29.23
N PRO A 460 0.32 -59.36 -30.34
CA PRO A 460 0.22 -60.04 -31.66
C PRO A 460 1.58 -60.34 -32.29
N ASP A 461 1.75 -61.51 -32.92
CA ASP A 461 2.97 -61.92 -33.65
C ASP A 461 3.57 -60.80 -34.55
N GLY A 462 2.72 -60.05 -35.26
CA GLY A 462 3.12 -58.95 -36.13
C GLY A 462 3.43 -57.62 -35.43
N TRP A 463 3.14 -57.48 -34.13
CA TRP A 463 3.66 -56.40 -33.28
C TRP A 463 5.00 -56.82 -32.67
N GLU A 464 5.10 -58.05 -32.20
CA GLU A 464 6.36 -58.66 -31.77
C GLU A 464 7.46 -58.49 -32.83
N ILE A 465 7.22 -58.96 -34.06
CA ILE A 465 8.26 -58.98 -35.11
C ILE A 465 8.60 -57.60 -35.71
N TYR A 466 7.71 -56.61 -35.60
CA TYR A 466 7.89 -55.29 -36.26
C TYR A 466 7.93 -54.07 -35.35
N LEU A 467 7.60 -54.19 -34.07
CA LEU A 467 7.57 -53.09 -33.10
C LEU A 467 8.40 -53.43 -31.85
N CYS A 468 8.18 -54.61 -31.25
CA CYS A 468 8.69 -54.93 -29.90
C CYS A 468 9.96 -55.80 -29.90
N SER A 469 10.21 -56.55 -30.98
CA SER A 469 11.32 -57.50 -31.16
C SER A 469 11.39 -58.69 -30.19
N THR A 470 10.27 -59.07 -29.57
CA THR A 470 10.09 -60.23 -28.67
C THR A 470 10.12 -61.59 -29.41
N ASP A 471 10.21 -62.72 -28.68
CA ASP A 471 10.16 -64.07 -29.28
C ASP A 471 8.73 -64.62 -29.26
N VAL A 472 8.11 -64.65 -30.45
CA VAL A 472 6.78 -65.20 -30.84
C VAL A 472 6.46 -66.65 -30.45
N SER A 473 7.23 -67.23 -29.54
CA SER A 473 7.10 -68.57 -29.00
C SER A 473 7.47 -68.70 -27.51
N ASN A 474 7.72 -67.59 -26.82
CA ASN A 474 8.16 -67.50 -25.44
C ASN A 474 7.62 -66.23 -24.73
N ASN A 475 6.45 -66.39 -24.10
CA ASN A 475 5.63 -65.38 -23.42
C ASN A 475 6.23 -64.68 -22.17
N ASP A 476 7.54 -64.80 -21.94
CA ASP A 476 8.25 -64.50 -20.69
C ASP A 476 9.77 -64.49 -21.02
N SER A 477 10.24 -63.43 -21.68
CA SER A 477 11.51 -63.39 -22.42
C SER A 477 12.78 -63.25 -21.57
N ASP A 478 12.71 -62.69 -20.36
CA ASP A 478 13.85 -62.61 -19.42
C ASP A 478 13.75 -63.54 -18.20
N SER A 479 12.55 -64.07 -17.89
CA SER A 479 12.23 -64.94 -16.74
C SER A 479 12.05 -64.26 -15.36
N ASP A 480 11.60 -63.00 -15.30
CA ASP A 480 11.23 -62.30 -14.05
C ASP A 480 9.88 -62.76 -13.42
N PHE A 481 8.99 -63.37 -14.22
CA PHE A 481 7.59 -63.80 -13.94
C PHE A 481 6.45 -62.83 -14.29
N LEU A 482 6.75 -61.70 -14.93
CA LEU A 482 5.80 -60.91 -15.71
C LEU A 482 5.59 -61.60 -17.10
N LEU A 483 5.09 -60.88 -18.11
CA LEU A 483 4.85 -61.42 -19.45
C LEU A 483 5.11 -60.32 -20.47
N ASP A 484 5.77 -60.62 -21.60
CA ASP A 484 6.13 -59.62 -22.64
C ASP A 484 4.95 -58.69 -23.00
N GLY A 485 3.77 -59.27 -23.24
CA GLY A 485 2.54 -58.54 -23.54
C GLY A 485 1.87 -57.85 -22.34
N GLU A 486 2.13 -58.25 -21.09
CA GLU A 486 1.68 -57.49 -19.92
C GLU A 486 2.62 -56.31 -19.62
N GLU A 487 3.93 -56.48 -19.77
CA GLU A 487 4.95 -55.42 -19.70
C GLU A 487 4.67 -54.33 -20.73
N ILE A 488 4.72 -54.66 -22.02
CA ILE A 488 4.59 -53.71 -23.13
C ILE A 488 3.23 -52.99 -23.14
N LEU A 489 2.15 -53.64 -22.71
CA LEU A 489 0.79 -53.09 -22.85
C LEU A 489 0.17 -52.50 -21.57
N ASN A 490 0.69 -52.85 -20.38
CA ASN A 490 0.17 -52.33 -19.11
C ASN A 490 1.20 -51.49 -18.32
N TYR A 491 2.47 -51.87 -18.35
CA TYR A 491 3.53 -51.27 -17.51
C TYR A 491 4.49 -50.38 -18.31
N ASN A 492 4.60 -50.60 -19.63
CA ASN A 492 5.56 -49.97 -20.55
C ASN A 492 7.03 -50.30 -20.18
N SER A 493 7.28 -51.52 -19.67
CA SER A 493 8.61 -51.99 -19.31
C SER A 493 9.25 -52.91 -20.38
N ASN A 494 10.43 -53.48 -20.11
CA ASN A 494 11.32 -54.04 -21.13
C ASN A 494 11.54 -55.57 -21.00
N PRO A 495 10.90 -56.42 -21.84
CA PRO A 495 10.87 -57.89 -21.69
C PRO A 495 12.18 -58.64 -21.95
N TRP A 496 13.29 -57.92 -22.05
CA TRP A 496 14.63 -58.48 -22.14
C TRP A 496 15.47 -58.17 -20.90
N LYS A 497 14.89 -57.55 -19.86
CA LYS A 497 15.58 -56.98 -18.70
C LYS A 497 14.64 -56.94 -17.48
N ASN A 498 14.76 -57.97 -16.64
CA ASN A 498 14.09 -58.28 -15.35
C ASN A 498 14.02 -57.11 -14.31
N ASP A 499 14.61 -55.97 -14.61
CA ASP A 499 14.92 -54.83 -13.76
C ASP A 499 15.04 -53.68 -14.78
N THR A 500 13.91 -53.10 -15.20
CA THR A 500 13.83 -52.35 -16.47
C THR A 500 14.59 -51.01 -16.46
N ASP A 501 14.72 -50.35 -15.31
CA ASP A 501 15.38 -49.05 -15.12
C ASP A 501 16.79 -49.12 -14.50
N ASP A 502 17.23 -50.28 -13.98
CA ASP A 502 18.51 -50.50 -13.26
C ASP A 502 18.51 -50.00 -11.79
N ASP A 503 17.34 -49.80 -11.15
CA ASP A 503 17.24 -49.38 -9.72
C ASP A 503 17.66 -50.48 -8.72
N LEU A 504 17.70 -51.76 -9.14
CA LEU A 504 17.98 -52.99 -8.37
C LEU A 504 16.79 -53.67 -7.68
N LEU A 505 15.56 -53.19 -7.88
CA LEU A 505 14.33 -53.99 -7.77
C LEU A 505 14.18 -54.86 -9.05
N SER A 506 12.97 -55.37 -9.27
CA SER A 506 12.64 -56.12 -10.50
C SER A 506 11.20 -55.85 -10.87
N ASP A 507 10.87 -55.82 -12.16
CA ASP A 507 9.54 -55.47 -12.66
C ASP A 507 8.43 -56.24 -11.93
N TRP A 508 8.61 -57.55 -11.73
CA TRP A 508 7.73 -58.39 -10.90
C TRP A 508 7.66 -57.96 -9.41
N GLU A 509 8.78 -57.61 -8.75
CA GLU A 509 8.80 -57.20 -7.34
C GLU A 509 8.17 -55.82 -7.15
N GLU A 510 8.44 -54.88 -8.04
CA GLU A 510 7.76 -53.60 -8.10
C GLU A 510 6.24 -53.78 -8.27
N VAL A 511 5.79 -54.42 -9.35
CA VAL A 511 4.35 -54.52 -9.69
C VAL A 511 3.55 -55.30 -8.65
N LEU A 512 4.15 -56.25 -7.92
CA LEU A 512 3.43 -57.19 -7.04
C LEU A 512 3.85 -57.21 -5.57
N LEU A 513 4.93 -56.52 -5.16
CA LEU A 513 5.32 -56.33 -3.77
C LEU A 513 5.23 -54.86 -3.32
N TYR A 514 5.74 -53.91 -4.11
CA TYR A 514 5.85 -52.49 -3.71
C TYR A 514 4.75 -51.58 -4.29
N ASN A 515 4.30 -51.87 -5.52
CA ASN A 515 3.37 -51.11 -6.37
C ASN A 515 3.96 -49.85 -7.02
N THR A 516 5.29 -49.83 -7.18
CA THR A 516 6.12 -48.86 -7.92
C THR A 516 5.99 -49.02 -9.45
N LEU A 517 6.78 -48.28 -10.24
CA LEU A 517 6.69 -48.18 -11.70
C LEU A 517 7.97 -48.69 -12.42
N PRO A 518 7.94 -49.89 -13.08
CA PRO A 518 9.10 -50.52 -13.73
C PRO A 518 9.66 -49.86 -15.00
N ASN A 519 9.80 -48.55 -15.01
CA ASN A 519 10.47 -47.78 -16.06
C ASN A 519 10.85 -46.37 -15.57
N ASN A 520 11.02 -46.20 -14.26
CA ASN A 520 11.12 -44.94 -13.59
C ASN A 520 11.67 -45.16 -12.15
N GLU A 521 12.99 -45.07 -12.02
CA GLU A 521 13.82 -45.30 -10.82
C GLU A 521 13.38 -44.57 -9.52
N ASP A 522 12.49 -43.58 -9.61
CA ASP A 522 11.96 -42.72 -8.54
C ASP A 522 10.45 -42.49 -8.78
N THR A 523 9.59 -43.36 -8.24
CA THR A 523 8.14 -43.44 -8.55
C THR A 523 7.36 -42.14 -8.29
N GLU A 524 7.79 -41.35 -7.31
CA GLU A 524 7.18 -40.08 -6.90
C GLU A 524 7.71 -38.88 -7.69
N ASN A 525 8.94 -39.00 -8.19
CA ASN A 525 9.79 -37.93 -8.70
C ASN A 525 10.21 -36.95 -7.58
N ASP A 526 10.69 -37.47 -6.45
CA ASP A 526 11.14 -36.70 -5.27
C ASP A 526 12.68 -36.56 -5.15
N GLY A 527 13.45 -37.42 -5.84
CA GLY A 527 14.90 -37.39 -5.94
C GLY A 527 15.64 -38.57 -5.27
N MET A 528 14.92 -39.53 -4.69
CA MET A 528 15.46 -40.77 -4.11
C MET A 528 15.04 -41.99 -4.95
N ASP A 529 15.85 -43.05 -5.00
CA ASP A 529 15.49 -44.26 -5.76
C ASP A 529 14.64 -45.26 -4.96
N ASP A 530 13.67 -45.90 -5.65
CA ASP A 530 12.66 -46.79 -5.08
C ASP A 530 13.30 -47.94 -4.27
N TYR A 531 14.41 -48.49 -4.78
CA TYR A 531 15.26 -49.47 -4.10
C TYR A 531 15.85 -48.95 -2.78
N TRP A 532 16.48 -47.76 -2.78
CA TRP A 532 17.13 -47.18 -1.61
C TRP A 532 16.11 -46.91 -0.51
N GLU A 533 14.96 -46.33 -0.85
CA GLU A 533 13.85 -46.14 0.08
C GLU A 533 13.40 -47.47 0.71
N VAL A 534 13.12 -48.48 -0.12
CA VAL A 534 12.76 -49.84 0.33
C VAL A 534 13.84 -50.45 1.22
N SER A 535 15.12 -50.15 0.95
CA SER A 535 16.25 -50.65 1.73
C SER A 535 16.35 -49.99 3.11
N ASN A 536 16.00 -48.71 3.23
CA ASN A 536 16.02 -47.92 4.47
C ASN A 536 14.66 -47.89 5.21
N ASN A 537 13.63 -48.54 4.66
CA ASN A 537 12.25 -48.63 5.20
C ASN A 537 11.41 -47.34 5.07
N LEU A 538 11.74 -46.49 4.10
CA LEU A 538 10.90 -45.37 3.64
C LEU A 538 9.74 -45.90 2.74
N ASN A 539 9.14 -45.08 1.89
CA ASN A 539 7.91 -45.41 1.18
C ASN A 539 7.88 -44.80 -0.24
N PRO A 540 8.29 -45.56 -1.29
CA PRO A 540 8.34 -45.10 -2.68
C PRO A 540 6.95 -45.11 -3.32
N LEU A 541 6.07 -44.27 -2.78
CA LEU A 541 4.74 -43.89 -3.28
C LEU A 541 4.28 -42.50 -2.75
N VAL A 542 5.07 -41.83 -1.90
CA VAL A 542 4.82 -40.54 -1.25
C VAL A 542 6.15 -39.79 -0.98
N ASP A 543 6.42 -38.74 -1.77
CA ASP A 543 7.35 -37.61 -1.50
C ASP A 543 7.58 -37.38 0.01
N ASP A 544 8.69 -37.94 0.52
CA ASP A 544 9.18 -37.81 1.90
C ASP A 544 10.66 -37.38 1.97
N SER A 545 11.27 -37.02 0.83
CA SER A 545 12.55 -36.29 0.63
C SER A 545 12.91 -35.21 1.67
N MET A 546 11.89 -34.57 2.25
CA MET A 546 11.97 -33.45 3.18
C MET A 546 11.54 -33.78 4.63
N ASP A 547 11.22 -35.04 4.93
CA ASP A 547 11.10 -35.53 6.31
C ASP A 547 12.50 -35.83 6.89
N ASP A 548 12.56 -35.84 8.22
CA ASP A 548 13.74 -35.98 9.07
C ASP A 548 13.36 -36.99 10.16
N PRO A 549 13.66 -38.30 10.01
CA PRO A 549 13.04 -39.34 10.83
C PRO A 549 13.69 -39.54 12.20
N ASP A 550 14.98 -39.22 12.35
CA ASP A 550 15.75 -39.39 13.59
C ASP A 550 16.02 -38.08 14.36
N ASN A 551 15.89 -36.93 13.69
CA ASN A 551 15.96 -35.55 14.20
C ASN A 551 17.39 -35.05 14.44
N ASP A 552 18.32 -35.42 13.57
CA ASP A 552 19.71 -34.92 13.55
C ASP A 552 19.90 -33.57 12.82
N GLY A 553 19.05 -33.29 11.81
CA GLY A 553 19.06 -32.05 11.01
C GLY A 553 19.33 -32.23 9.51
N ILE A 554 19.59 -33.44 9.02
CA ILE A 554 19.56 -33.83 7.61
C ILE A 554 18.12 -34.26 7.24
N TYR A 555 17.77 -34.23 5.95
CA TYR A 555 16.52 -34.80 5.41
C TYR A 555 16.85 -35.98 4.49
N ASN A 556 15.93 -36.94 4.35
CA ASN A 556 16.12 -38.19 3.58
C ASN A 556 16.90 -38.01 2.26
N LEU A 557 16.57 -36.99 1.46
CA LEU A 557 17.20 -36.72 0.16
C LEU A 557 18.68 -36.27 0.26
N PHE A 558 19.06 -35.57 1.33
CA PHE A 558 20.46 -35.25 1.60
C PHE A 558 21.23 -36.47 2.11
N GLU A 559 20.60 -37.34 2.89
CA GLU A 559 21.20 -38.57 3.38
C GLU A 559 21.49 -39.56 2.25
N TYR A 560 20.55 -39.70 1.30
CA TYR A 560 20.75 -40.39 0.04
C TYR A 560 22.01 -39.90 -0.69
N ALA A 561 22.16 -38.58 -0.84
CA ALA A 561 23.32 -37.96 -1.48
C ALA A 561 24.63 -38.08 -0.69
N LEU A 562 24.57 -38.25 0.64
CA LEU A 562 25.74 -38.37 1.53
C LEU A 562 26.11 -39.82 1.87
N SER A 563 25.21 -40.78 1.62
CA SER A 563 25.28 -42.18 2.07
C SER A 563 25.29 -42.38 3.60
N THR A 564 24.55 -41.54 4.33
CA THR A 564 24.21 -41.71 5.76
C THR A 564 22.92 -42.56 5.92
N TYR A 565 22.36 -42.67 7.13
CA TYR A 565 21.26 -43.58 7.44
C TYR A 565 20.03 -42.86 8.07
N PRO A 566 18.87 -42.81 7.37
CA PRO A 566 17.64 -42.14 7.85
C PRO A 566 16.98 -42.69 9.13
N ASP A 567 17.60 -43.64 9.84
CA ASP A 567 17.18 -44.06 11.18
C ASP A 567 18.32 -44.15 12.23
N ASP A 568 19.51 -43.58 11.96
CA ASP A 568 20.69 -43.65 12.83
C ASP A 568 21.64 -42.42 12.77
N SER A 569 21.23 -41.32 13.43
CA SER A 569 21.85 -39.99 13.67
C SER A 569 23.33 -39.88 14.13
N ASP A 570 24.15 -40.91 13.94
CA ASP A 570 25.57 -41.02 14.28
C ASP A 570 26.13 -42.20 13.45
N SER A 571 26.24 -42.01 12.13
CA SER A 571 26.48 -43.09 11.14
C SER A 571 27.82 -43.84 11.33
N ASP A 572 28.74 -43.33 12.15
CA ASP A 572 30.04 -43.97 12.43
C ASP A 572 30.37 -44.31 13.90
N ASP A 573 29.41 -44.16 14.83
CA ASP A 573 29.51 -44.57 16.26
C ASP A 573 30.52 -43.67 17.07
N ASP A 574 30.61 -42.37 16.72
CA ASP A 574 31.60 -41.37 17.17
C ASP A 574 31.10 -40.46 18.32
N GLN A 575 29.78 -40.24 18.42
CA GLN A 575 29.05 -39.30 19.30
C GLN A 575 28.92 -37.85 18.81
N MET A 576 29.30 -37.55 17.57
CA MET A 576 28.89 -36.34 16.84
C MET A 576 27.76 -36.72 15.85
N PRO A 577 26.68 -35.93 15.72
CA PRO A 577 25.62 -36.24 14.76
C PRO A 577 25.98 -35.83 13.34
N ASP A 578 25.54 -36.62 12.36
CA ASP A 578 25.89 -36.45 10.95
C ASP A 578 25.58 -35.02 10.45
N GLY A 579 24.41 -34.49 10.79
CA GLY A 579 23.95 -33.15 10.44
C GLY A 579 24.78 -32.04 11.07
N TRP A 580 25.36 -32.24 12.24
CA TRP A 580 26.33 -31.30 12.81
C TRP A 580 27.65 -31.34 12.04
N GLU A 581 28.15 -32.54 11.75
CA GLU A 581 29.37 -32.71 10.94
C GLU A 581 29.25 -32.11 9.55
N VAL A 582 28.13 -32.35 8.85
CA VAL A 582 27.83 -31.80 7.52
C VAL A 582 27.74 -30.28 7.53
N ILE A 583 27.17 -29.68 8.58
CA ILE A 583 27.11 -28.21 8.75
C ILE A 583 28.51 -27.59 8.87
N TYR A 584 29.44 -28.25 9.56
CA TYR A 584 30.82 -27.76 9.73
C TYR A 584 31.82 -28.27 8.67
N GLY A 585 31.44 -29.24 7.83
CA GLY A 585 32.30 -29.82 6.80
C GLY A 585 33.29 -30.87 7.32
N LEU A 586 32.91 -31.56 8.41
CA LEU A 586 33.53 -32.82 8.86
C LEU A 586 33.00 -34.00 8.01
N ASN A 587 33.10 -35.24 8.48
CA ASN A 587 32.88 -36.42 7.64
C ASN A 587 32.14 -37.54 8.41
N PRO A 588 30.79 -37.61 8.32
CA PRO A 588 29.92 -38.48 9.14
C PRO A 588 30.05 -39.99 8.89
N LEU A 589 31.10 -40.42 8.18
CA LEU A 589 31.40 -41.80 7.84
C LEU A 589 32.84 -42.17 8.27
N SER A 590 33.48 -41.43 9.18
CA SER A 590 34.93 -41.49 9.43
C SER A 590 35.51 -40.98 10.78
N ASN A 591 34.81 -41.05 11.90
CA ASN A 591 35.31 -40.98 13.28
C ASN A 591 36.46 -39.97 13.49
N ASP A 592 36.13 -38.68 13.57
CA ASP A 592 37.12 -37.61 13.70
C ASP A 592 37.00 -36.73 14.95
N SER A 593 36.08 -37.06 15.88
CA SER A 593 35.89 -36.49 17.24
C SER A 593 37.13 -36.13 18.07
N TYR A 594 38.28 -36.75 17.80
CA TYR A 594 39.55 -36.58 18.50
C TYR A 594 40.59 -35.75 17.74
N ILE A 595 40.21 -35.20 16.59
CA ILE A 595 40.99 -34.20 15.86
C ILE A 595 40.75 -32.83 16.51
N ASP A 596 41.79 -32.00 16.43
CA ASP A 596 41.89 -30.61 16.86
C ASP A 596 42.21 -29.85 15.57
N MET A 597 41.19 -29.19 15.00
CA MET A 597 41.17 -28.77 13.59
C MET A 597 41.75 -27.36 13.38
N ASP A 598 41.50 -26.43 14.31
CA ASP A 598 42.05 -25.06 14.28
C ASP A 598 43.33 -24.86 15.11
N ASN A 599 43.61 -25.77 16.07
CA ASN A 599 44.76 -25.77 16.99
C ASN A 599 44.62 -24.82 18.21
N ASP A 600 43.41 -24.54 18.68
CA ASP A 600 43.15 -23.85 19.96
C ASP A 600 43.46 -24.74 21.19
N GLY A 601 43.10 -26.02 21.14
CA GLY A 601 43.30 -27.02 22.20
C GLY A 601 42.06 -27.82 22.63
N LEU A 602 40.89 -27.54 22.06
CA LEU A 602 39.70 -28.40 22.06
C LEU A 602 39.87 -29.57 21.05
N MET A 603 38.84 -30.41 20.92
CA MET A 603 38.71 -31.43 19.88
C MET A 603 37.28 -31.37 19.35
N ASN A 604 37.03 -31.78 18.10
CA ASN A 604 35.72 -31.68 17.43
C ASN A 604 34.52 -32.09 18.33
N LEU A 605 34.64 -33.16 19.12
CA LEU A 605 33.59 -33.62 20.06
C LEU A 605 33.45 -32.77 21.34
N GLU A 606 34.54 -32.18 21.84
CA GLU A 606 34.46 -31.18 22.91
C GLU A 606 33.79 -29.89 22.40
N GLU A 607 34.02 -29.53 21.14
CA GLU A 607 33.42 -28.37 20.48
C GLU A 607 31.92 -28.56 20.20
N PHE A 608 31.50 -29.72 19.69
CA PHE A 608 30.09 -30.10 19.60
C PHE A 608 29.37 -29.97 20.96
N VAL A 609 30.03 -30.38 22.05
CA VAL A 609 29.51 -30.27 23.42
C VAL A 609 29.44 -28.83 23.94
N HIS A 610 30.26 -27.93 23.39
CA HIS A 610 30.32 -26.51 23.75
C HIS A 610 29.65 -25.56 22.72
N PHE A 611 29.14 -26.10 21.62
CA PHE A 611 28.52 -25.40 20.48
C PHE A 611 29.46 -24.45 19.71
N THR A 612 30.78 -24.70 19.80
CA THR A 612 31.82 -23.92 19.12
C THR A 612 32.10 -24.44 17.70
N ASN A 613 32.96 -23.74 16.96
CA ASN A 613 33.23 -24.00 15.54
C ASN A 613 34.64 -24.63 15.33
N PRO A 614 34.75 -25.92 14.93
CA PRO A 614 36.04 -26.63 14.77
C PRO A 614 37.04 -26.04 13.75
N PHE A 615 36.66 -24.98 13.03
CA PHE A 615 37.54 -24.30 12.10
C PHE A 615 37.90 -22.86 12.52
N ASN A 616 37.54 -22.42 13.74
CA ASN A 616 37.71 -21.04 14.18
C ASN A 616 37.87 -20.87 15.71
N ASN A 617 39.12 -20.65 16.12
CA ASN A 617 39.62 -20.65 17.51
C ASN A 617 39.15 -19.50 18.44
N ASP A 618 38.11 -18.79 18.04
CA ASP A 618 37.63 -17.49 18.56
C ASP A 618 36.19 -17.35 18.02
N THR A 619 35.28 -18.25 18.45
CA THR A 619 34.00 -18.54 17.75
C THR A 619 33.11 -17.30 17.57
N ASP A 620 33.00 -16.44 18.59
CA ASP A 620 32.21 -15.20 18.53
C ASP A 620 33.02 -13.94 18.12
N ASN A 621 34.35 -14.09 17.98
CA ASN A 621 35.32 -13.08 17.53
C ASN A 621 35.62 -11.96 18.54
N ASP A 622 35.53 -12.22 19.85
CA ASP A 622 35.88 -11.29 20.94
C ASP A 622 37.40 -11.10 21.19
N HIS A 623 38.25 -12.04 20.71
CA HIS A 623 39.72 -12.13 20.89
C HIS A 623 40.25 -12.85 22.14
N LEU A 624 39.39 -13.51 22.92
CA LEU A 624 39.76 -14.72 23.64
C LEU A 624 39.85 -15.90 22.65
N SER A 625 39.87 -17.10 23.18
CA SER A 625 39.79 -18.33 22.39
C SER A 625 38.99 -19.34 23.20
N ASP A 626 38.14 -20.09 22.53
CA ASP A 626 37.12 -20.96 23.10
C ASP A 626 37.64 -21.83 24.26
N TYR A 627 38.85 -22.40 24.14
CA TYR A 627 39.55 -23.09 25.22
C TYR A 627 39.82 -22.25 26.48
N ASP A 628 40.35 -21.03 26.31
CA ASP A 628 40.67 -20.11 27.41
C ASP A 628 39.36 -19.61 28.07
N GLU A 629 38.30 -19.45 27.29
CA GLU A 629 36.99 -19.09 27.80
C GLU A 629 36.37 -20.20 28.64
N ILE A 630 36.29 -21.42 28.10
CA ILE A 630 35.73 -22.60 28.78
C ILE A 630 36.55 -22.95 30.03
N PHE A 631 37.89 -22.94 29.94
CA PHE A 631 38.77 -23.55 30.96
C PHE A 631 39.58 -22.56 31.81
N VAL A 632 39.76 -21.29 31.41
CA VAL A 632 40.55 -20.30 32.17
C VAL A 632 39.66 -19.22 32.79
N TYR A 633 38.72 -18.65 32.06
CA TYR A 633 37.88 -17.54 32.53
C TYR A 633 36.45 -17.96 32.93
N ASN A 634 35.94 -19.06 32.37
CA ASN A 634 34.58 -19.56 32.52
C ASN A 634 33.55 -18.56 31.96
N CYS A 635 33.78 -17.99 30.76
CA CYS A 635 32.79 -17.25 29.96
C CYS A 635 31.93 -18.24 29.12
N ASP A 636 31.26 -17.76 28.06
CA ASP A 636 30.38 -18.54 27.17
C ASP A 636 30.78 -18.27 25.70
N PRO A 637 31.57 -19.17 25.05
CA PRO A 637 32.39 -18.89 23.85
C PRO A 637 31.60 -18.74 22.53
N ILE A 638 30.30 -18.54 22.63
CA ILE A 638 29.40 -18.26 21.51
C ILE A 638 28.70 -16.91 21.69
N THR A 639 29.13 -16.11 22.67
CA THR A 639 28.60 -14.80 23.01
C THR A 639 29.73 -13.85 23.41
N TYR A 640 30.09 -12.98 22.47
CA TYR A 640 31.07 -11.86 22.54
C TYR A 640 30.99 -10.98 23.81
N ASP A 641 29.92 -11.13 24.60
CA ASP A 641 29.53 -10.40 25.80
C ASP A 641 28.67 -11.38 26.64
N THR A 642 29.28 -12.07 27.62
CA THR A 642 28.64 -13.19 28.35
C THR A 642 27.48 -12.76 29.27
N ASP A 643 27.44 -11.50 29.72
CA ASP A 643 26.40 -11.01 30.65
C ASP A 643 25.51 -9.86 30.16
N PHE A 644 25.78 -9.37 28.95
CA PHE A 644 24.99 -8.41 28.17
C PHE A 644 25.08 -6.95 28.64
N ASP A 645 26.22 -6.57 29.22
CA ASP A 645 26.63 -5.19 29.56
C ASP A 645 27.10 -4.38 28.32
N SER A 646 27.56 -5.06 27.27
CA SER A 646 28.17 -4.53 26.01
C SER A 646 29.64 -4.12 26.06
N LEU A 647 30.41 -4.55 27.07
CA LEU A 647 31.84 -4.86 26.93
C LEU A 647 32.02 -6.22 26.24
N SER A 648 33.26 -6.55 25.90
CA SER A 648 33.64 -7.92 25.52
C SER A 648 34.37 -8.62 26.66
N ASP A 649 34.27 -9.93 26.75
CA ASP A 649 34.87 -10.73 27.81
C ASP A 649 36.41 -10.57 27.83
N TYR A 650 37.03 -10.42 26.65
CA TYR A 650 38.40 -10.00 26.40
C TYR A 650 38.70 -8.62 27.01
N GLU A 651 37.86 -7.61 26.74
CA GLU A 651 38.02 -6.25 27.27
C GLU A 651 37.91 -6.25 28.80
N GLU A 652 36.95 -6.97 29.35
CA GLU A 652 36.76 -7.13 30.78
C GLU A 652 37.98 -7.78 31.44
N VAL A 653 38.39 -8.95 30.98
CA VAL A 653 39.44 -9.76 31.61
C VAL A 653 40.83 -9.14 31.46
N LEU A 654 41.11 -8.46 30.33
CA LEU A 654 42.46 -8.03 29.96
C LEU A 654 42.67 -6.51 29.90
N ILE A 655 41.62 -5.69 29.85
CA ILE A 655 41.72 -4.22 29.83
C ILE A 655 41.19 -3.59 31.12
N TYR A 656 39.96 -3.92 31.53
CA TYR A 656 39.26 -3.25 32.64
C TYR A 656 39.42 -3.97 33.99
N PHE A 657 39.65 -5.28 33.98
CA PHE A 657 39.75 -6.20 35.13
C PHE A 657 38.44 -6.35 35.93
N THR A 658 37.31 -6.22 35.23
CA THR A 658 35.95 -6.52 35.66
C THR A 658 35.69 -8.04 35.58
N ASN A 659 34.44 -8.49 35.63
CA ASN A 659 34.06 -9.90 35.69
C ASN A 659 32.95 -10.19 34.63
N PRO A 660 33.27 -10.92 33.54
CA PRO A 660 32.36 -11.16 32.40
C PRO A 660 31.29 -12.22 32.69
N ARG A 661 30.59 -12.03 33.80
CA ARG A 661 29.48 -12.83 34.34
C ARG A 661 28.62 -12.00 35.32
N SER A 662 28.85 -10.68 35.41
CA SER A 662 28.19 -9.72 36.30
C SER A 662 28.35 -8.30 35.71
N SER A 663 27.33 -7.84 34.98
CA SER A 663 27.12 -6.50 34.37
C SER A 663 27.07 -5.32 35.39
N ASP A 664 27.74 -5.47 36.51
CA ASP A 664 27.83 -4.69 37.75
C ASP A 664 28.78 -5.52 38.65
N THR A 665 30.10 -5.38 38.43
CA THR A 665 31.16 -6.16 39.11
C THR A 665 31.24 -5.82 40.61
N ASP A 666 30.96 -4.56 40.96
CA ASP A 666 31.01 -4.05 42.33
C ASP A 666 29.76 -4.42 43.15
N SER A 667 28.60 -4.53 42.48
CA SER A 667 27.24 -4.60 43.04
C SER A 667 26.71 -3.27 43.62
N ASP A 668 26.91 -2.14 42.92
CA ASP A 668 26.43 -0.81 43.31
C ASP A 668 25.19 -0.28 42.57
N LEU A 669 24.72 -1.02 41.56
CA LEU A 669 23.62 -0.74 40.63
C LEU A 669 23.95 0.17 39.43
N LEU A 670 25.22 0.56 39.23
CA LEU A 670 25.75 1.03 37.95
C LEU A 670 26.31 -0.15 37.12
N PRO A 671 26.17 -0.16 35.79
CA PRO A 671 26.86 -1.13 34.94
C PRO A 671 28.29 -0.72 34.63
N ASP A 672 29.21 -1.69 34.63
CA ASP A 672 30.64 -1.50 34.46
C ASP A 672 30.99 -0.65 33.22
N ARG A 673 30.35 -0.94 32.08
CA ARG A 673 30.50 -0.17 30.85
C ARG A 673 30.02 1.27 30.94
N TRP A 674 28.94 1.51 31.68
CA TRP A 674 28.42 2.86 31.87
C TRP A 674 29.41 3.69 32.70
N GLU A 675 29.99 3.11 33.74
CA GLU A 675 31.04 3.74 34.54
C GLU A 675 32.29 4.05 33.69
N ILE A 676 32.78 3.08 32.91
CA ILE A 676 33.92 3.24 32.01
C ILE A 676 33.68 4.39 31.01
N LEU A 677 32.47 4.47 30.43
CA LEU A 677 32.09 5.53 29.50
C LEU A 677 32.11 6.92 30.14
N HIS A 678 31.71 7.02 31.41
CA HIS A 678 31.64 8.29 32.16
C HIS A 678 32.90 8.61 32.98
N SER A 679 33.90 7.71 32.95
CA SER A 679 35.18 7.81 33.69
C SER A 679 35.07 7.66 35.22
N LEU A 680 34.12 6.82 35.67
CA LEU A 680 34.04 6.27 37.03
C LEU A 680 34.94 5.01 37.15
N ASP A 681 34.85 4.25 38.23
CA ASP A 681 35.76 3.13 38.57
C ASP A 681 34.96 1.86 38.93
N PRO A 682 34.67 0.94 37.98
CA PRO A 682 33.71 -0.18 38.11
C PRO A 682 34.13 -1.31 39.07
N LEU A 683 35.08 -0.99 39.95
CA LEU A 683 35.60 -1.83 41.02
C LEU A 683 35.42 -1.15 42.40
N VAL A 684 34.70 -0.01 42.45
CA VAL A 684 34.57 0.86 43.63
C VAL A 684 33.20 1.55 43.71
N ASN A 685 32.27 0.95 44.47
CA ASN A 685 30.98 1.45 44.94
C ASN A 685 30.92 2.99 45.12
N ASP A 686 30.48 3.73 44.11
CA ASP A 686 30.42 5.20 44.10
C ASP A 686 29.05 5.77 43.68
N SER A 687 28.05 4.94 43.39
CA SER A 687 26.70 5.31 42.95
C SER A 687 25.91 6.27 43.86
N PHE A 688 26.38 6.52 45.09
CA PHE A 688 25.86 7.51 46.05
C PHE A 688 26.71 8.78 46.24
N GLU A 689 27.84 8.89 45.55
CA GLU A 689 28.61 10.13 45.47
C GLU A 689 28.04 11.04 44.37
N ASP A 690 28.55 12.28 44.34
CA ASP A 690 28.14 13.42 43.52
C ASP A 690 29.43 13.95 42.88
N PHE A 691 29.72 13.49 41.65
CA PHE A 691 31.07 13.54 41.08
C PHE A 691 31.45 14.93 40.56
N ASP A 692 30.49 15.73 40.08
CA ASP A 692 30.73 17.09 39.58
C ASP A 692 30.36 18.21 40.58
N GLY A 693 29.46 17.94 41.53
CA GLY A 693 29.00 18.87 42.57
C GLY A 693 27.67 19.61 42.25
N ASP A 694 26.88 19.17 41.28
CA ASP A 694 25.53 19.67 40.97
C ASP A 694 24.53 19.38 42.11
N GLY A 695 24.57 18.16 42.68
CA GLY A 695 23.68 17.70 43.74
C GLY A 695 22.71 16.56 43.37
N ILE A 696 22.74 16.07 42.13
CA ILE A 696 22.28 14.71 41.76
C ILE A 696 23.39 13.69 42.13
N THR A 697 23.06 12.41 42.28
CA THR A 697 24.05 11.33 42.49
C THR A 697 24.27 10.49 41.24
N ASN A 698 25.46 9.89 41.07
CA ASN A 698 25.81 9.05 39.92
C ASN A 698 24.71 8.04 39.53
N TYR A 699 24.04 7.40 40.51
CA TYR A 699 22.88 6.51 40.28
C TYR A 699 21.63 7.24 39.76
N GLU A 700 21.30 8.40 40.32
CA GLU A 700 20.14 9.19 39.88
C GLU A 700 20.35 9.69 38.44
N GLU A 701 21.58 10.00 38.06
CA GLU A 701 21.98 10.37 36.70
C GLU A 701 21.89 9.21 35.71
N PHE A 702 22.39 8.02 36.08
CA PHE A 702 22.19 6.79 35.29
C PHE A 702 20.71 6.52 34.99
N ILE A 703 19.82 6.82 35.94
CA ILE A 703 18.36 6.67 35.79
C ILE A 703 17.71 7.80 34.96
N LEU A 704 18.31 8.99 34.90
CA LEU A 704 17.83 10.15 34.13
C LEU A 704 18.41 10.22 32.70
N GLY A 705 19.60 9.69 32.49
CA GLY A 705 20.38 9.76 31.25
C GLY A 705 21.37 10.93 31.17
N SER A 706 21.57 11.68 32.25
CA SER A 706 22.58 12.76 32.35
C SER A 706 24.01 12.22 32.47
N TYR A 707 24.98 13.13 32.40
CA TYR A 707 26.41 12.80 32.49
C TYR A 707 26.97 13.20 33.88
N PRO A 708 27.44 12.25 34.72
CA PRO A 708 27.98 12.54 36.06
C PRO A 708 29.30 13.32 36.09
N ASN A 709 29.68 13.91 34.96
CA ASN A 709 30.83 14.78 34.82
C ASN A 709 30.49 16.17 34.19
N SER A 710 29.20 16.51 34.05
CA SER A 710 28.72 17.77 33.47
C SER A 710 27.42 18.27 34.13
N ASN A 711 27.52 19.37 34.89
CA ASN A 711 26.43 19.98 35.68
C ASN A 711 25.35 20.70 34.85
N ASP A 712 25.33 20.39 33.56
CA ASP A 712 24.74 21.05 32.40
C ASP A 712 24.96 20.02 31.26
N SER A 713 24.08 19.02 31.17
CA SER A 713 24.30 17.81 30.37
C SER A 713 24.18 18.03 28.85
N ASP A 714 23.41 19.01 28.41
CA ASP A 714 23.25 19.33 26.98
C ASP A 714 23.98 20.60 26.51
N LEU A 715 24.54 21.37 27.45
CA LEU A 715 25.34 22.58 27.24
C LEU A 715 24.55 23.80 26.76
N ASP A 716 23.25 23.88 27.05
CA ASP A 716 22.43 25.07 26.79
C ASP A 716 22.62 26.22 27.81
N GLY A 717 23.11 25.89 29.02
CA GLY A 717 23.37 26.83 30.11
C GLY A 717 22.34 26.82 31.25
N LEU A 718 21.35 25.94 31.20
CA LEU A 718 20.55 25.50 32.36
C LEU A 718 21.29 24.36 33.10
N PRO A 719 21.26 24.30 34.44
CA PRO A 719 21.76 23.14 35.18
C PRO A 719 20.70 22.04 35.32
N ASP A 720 21.11 20.77 35.17
CA ASP A 720 20.26 19.58 35.30
C ASP A 720 19.39 19.60 36.58
N SER A 721 19.96 19.92 37.74
CA SER A 721 19.24 20.04 39.01
C SER A 721 18.17 21.14 39.05
N TRP A 722 18.27 22.19 38.21
CA TRP A 722 17.21 23.20 38.04
C TRP A 722 16.11 22.68 37.12
N GLU A 723 16.47 22.05 36.00
CA GLU A 723 15.53 21.47 35.07
C GLU A 723 14.68 20.37 35.69
N ILE A 724 15.29 19.46 36.45
CA ILE A 724 14.59 18.40 37.19
C ILE A 724 13.53 18.99 38.13
N PHE A 725 13.85 20.12 38.78
CA PHE A 725 12.93 20.82 39.70
C PHE A 725 11.72 21.43 38.97
N TYR A 726 11.90 21.93 37.74
CA TYR A 726 10.82 22.45 36.89
C TYR A 726 10.23 21.42 35.91
N HIS A 727 10.75 20.18 35.91
CA HIS A 727 10.37 19.10 35.00
C HIS A 727 10.60 19.43 33.50
N LEU A 728 11.70 20.14 33.23
CA LEU A 728 12.27 20.38 31.90
C LEU A 728 13.12 19.17 31.45
N ASN A 729 13.86 19.29 30.34
CA ASN A 729 14.50 18.14 29.69
C ASN A 729 16.01 18.33 29.44
N LEU A 730 16.77 18.00 30.48
CA LEU A 730 18.25 17.93 30.65
C LEU A 730 19.09 17.20 29.57
N LEU A 731 18.51 16.88 28.42
CA LEU A 731 19.13 16.20 27.29
C LEU A 731 18.76 16.87 25.94
N LEU A 732 18.23 18.10 25.94
CA LEU A 732 17.77 18.83 24.75
C LEU A 732 17.56 20.33 25.02
N ASP A 733 18.50 21.17 24.55
CA ASP A 733 18.46 22.65 24.49
C ASP A 733 17.02 23.22 24.48
N ASP A 734 16.54 23.56 25.67
CA ASP A 734 15.23 24.17 25.93
C ASP A 734 15.32 25.57 26.56
N SER A 735 16.54 26.08 26.77
CA SER A 735 16.92 27.47 27.07
C SER A 735 16.09 28.54 26.36
N SER A 736 15.71 28.23 25.11
CA SER A 736 15.03 29.10 24.16
C SER A 736 13.53 28.80 23.98
N GLN A 737 12.98 27.82 24.70
CA GLN A 737 11.56 27.54 24.77
C GLN A 737 10.86 28.47 25.77
N ASP A 738 9.59 28.76 25.50
CA ASP A 738 8.66 29.57 26.30
C ASP A 738 7.50 28.63 26.70
N ASN A 739 7.56 28.09 27.91
CA ASN A 739 6.71 26.96 28.31
C ASN A 739 5.30 27.39 28.74
N ASP A 740 5.16 28.54 29.40
CA ASP A 740 3.86 29.07 29.86
C ASP A 740 3.26 30.20 28.99
N HIS A 741 4.03 30.66 28.00
CA HIS A 741 3.63 31.58 26.92
C HIS A 741 3.50 33.05 27.39
N ASP A 742 4.54 33.56 28.05
CA ASP A 742 4.64 34.94 28.52
C ASP A 742 5.55 35.89 27.70
N ASP A 743 6.31 35.36 26.73
CA ASP A 743 7.40 36.00 25.95
C ASP A 743 8.80 36.03 26.62
N LEU A 744 9.02 35.43 27.81
CA LEU A 744 10.34 35.00 28.32
C LEU A 744 10.78 33.65 27.68
N SER A 745 11.91 33.11 28.13
CA SER A 745 12.33 31.73 27.82
C SER A 745 13.02 31.10 29.02
N ASN A 746 13.03 29.77 29.13
CA ASN A 746 13.53 29.03 30.31
C ASN A 746 14.87 29.58 30.86
N TYR A 747 15.85 29.87 30.00
CA TYR A 747 17.14 30.46 30.41
C TYR A 747 17.04 31.92 30.91
N GLN A 748 16.14 32.74 30.34
CA GLN A 748 15.89 34.08 30.87
C GLN A 748 15.26 34.01 32.26
N GLU A 749 14.37 33.05 32.47
CA GLU A 749 13.69 32.83 33.74
C GLU A 749 14.61 32.30 34.83
N TYR A 750 15.50 31.35 34.49
CA TYR A 750 16.63 30.96 35.35
C TYR A 750 17.45 32.17 35.82
N ILE A 751 17.71 33.13 34.92
CA ILE A 751 18.47 34.35 35.20
C ILE A 751 17.69 35.39 36.04
N TYR A 752 16.36 35.45 35.92
CA TYR A 752 15.52 36.38 36.69
C TYR A 752 14.94 35.79 38.00
N GLY A 753 14.92 34.46 38.13
CA GLY A 753 14.37 33.73 39.29
C GLY A 753 12.86 33.49 39.23
N THR A 754 12.26 33.56 38.03
CA THR A 754 10.83 33.33 37.78
C THR A 754 10.52 31.83 37.63
N ASN A 755 9.36 31.46 37.07
CA ASN A 755 8.88 30.09 37.05
C ASN A 755 8.35 29.69 35.66
N PRO A 756 9.08 28.89 34.86
CA PRO A 756 8.74 28.57 33.46
C PRO A 756 7.45 27.76 33.25
N LEU A 757 6.72 27.46 34.31
CA LEU A 757 5.39 26.84 34.26
C LEU A 757 4.28 27.81 34.72
N LYS A 758 4.59 29.10 34.86
CA LYS A 758 3.72 30.17 35.36
C LYS A 758 4.05 31.52 34.72
N ARG A 759 3.21 31.86 33.75
CA ARG A 759 3.02 33.17 33.12
C ARG A 759 2.72 34.34 34.09
N ASP A 760 2.64 34.08 35.39
CA ASP A 760 2.35 35.00 36.49
C ASP A 760 2.94 34.33 37.75
N THR A 761 4.19 34.65 38.08
CA THR A 761 4.93 33.92 39.12
C THR A 761 4.36 34.15 40.52
N ASP A 762 3.99 35.40 40.86
CA ASP A 762 3.53 35.77 42.21
C ASP A 762 2.01 35.85 42.40
N GLY A 763 1.23 35.97 41.31
CA GLY A 763 -0.22 35.81 41.28
C GLY A 763 -1.03 37.12 41.22
N ASP A 764 -0.49 38.18 40.63
CA ASP A 764 -1.09 39.52 40.61
C ASP A 764 -1.91 39.86 39.34
N ASN A 765 -1.87 38.99 38.32
CA ASN A 765 -2.47 39.10 36.97
C ASN A 765 -1.69 39.93 35.93
N LEU A 766 -0.48 40.42 36.22
CA LEU A 766 0.52 40.75 35.20
C LEU A 766 1.12 39.46 34.60
N SER A 767 2.15 39.61 33.77
CA SER A 767 3.04 38.49 33.44
C SER A 767 4.48 38.95 33.54
N ASP A 768 5.37 38.04 33.91
CA ASP A 768 6.73 38.31 34.34
C ASP A 768 7.54 39.14 33.32
N TRP A 769 7.39 38.86 32.03
CA TRP A 769 7.89 39.66 30.91
C TRP A 769 7.37 41.11 30.92
N TYR A 770 6.07 41.27 31.15
CA TYR A 770 5.36 42.55 31.15
C TYR A 770 5.82 43.41 32.32
N GLU A 771 6.06 42.80 33.46
CA GLU A 771 6.70 43.43 34.60
C GLU A 771 8.12 43.88 34.29
N LEU A 772 8.99 42.95 33.88
CA LEU A 772 10.41 43.21 33.64
C LEU A 772 10.66 44.24 32.53
N PHE A 773 9.84 44.25 31.47
CA PHE A 773 10.12 45.04 30.26
C PHE A 773 9.14 46.18 29.96
N MET A 774 7.88 46.13 30.44
CA MET A 774 6.89 47.20 30.20
C MET A 774 6.67 48.09 31.41
N HIS A 775 6.59 47.52 32.62
CA HIS A 775 6.19 48.26 33.84
C HIS A 775 7.34 48.56 34.80
N ASN A 776 8.39 47.75 34.84
CA ASN A 776 9.53 47.80 35.77
C ASN A 776 9.12 47.51 37.25
N THR A 777 8.05 46.72 37.41
CA THR A 777 7.64 46.08 38.68
C THR A 777 8.49 44.81 38.92
N ASN A 778 8.20 44.04 39.97
CA ASN A 778 9.02 42.91 40.39
C ASN A 778 8.19 41.61 40.46
N PRO A 779 8.32 40.67 39.50
CA PRO A 779 7.45 39.49 39.33
C PRO A 779 7.61 38.38 40.39
N LEU A 780 8.19 38.72 41.53
CA LEU A 780 8.37 37.88 42.71
C LEU A 780 7.72 38.54 43.95
N ASN A 781 6.94 39.62 43.76
CA ASN A 781 6.31 40.44 44.79
C ASN A 781 5.17 41.32 44.20
N ASN A 782 3.94 40.82 44.32
CA ASN A 782 2.66 41.37 43.87
C ASN A 782 2.18 42.73 44.46
N ASP A 783 3.08 43.55 45.00
CA ASP A 783 2.84 44.88 45.62
C ASP A 783 4.21 45.59 45.70
N THR A 784 4.72 46.04 44.54
CA THR A 784 6.12 46.49 44.35
C THR A 784 6.47 47.68 45.24
N ASP A 785 5.52 48.60 45.52
CA ASP A 785 5.77 49.77 46.38
C ASP A 785 5.27 49.63 47.83
N SER A 786 4.56 48.55 48.14
CA SER A 786 4.11 48.11 49.47
C SER A 786 3.01 48.98 50.09
N ASP A 787 1.99 49.36 49.30
CA ASP A 787 0.85 50.18 49.76
C ASP A 787 -0.50 49.46 49.89
N LEU A 788 -0.51 48.13 49.67
CA LEU A 788 -1.63 47.21 49.80
C LEU A 788 -2.59 47.17 48.60
N MET A 789 -2.18 47.68 47.44
CA MET A 789 -2.82 47.49 46.13
C MET A 789 -1.89 46.66 45.23
N PRO A 790 -2.37 45.65 44.49
CA PRO A 790 -1.51 44.88 43.57
C PRO A 790 -1.19 45.65 42.29
N ASP A 791 0.04 45.47 41.80
CA ASP A 791 0.59 46.21 40.66
C ASP A 791 -0.30 46.09 39.41
N GLY A 792 -0.80 44.89 39.11
CA GLY A 792 -1.69 44.57 38.01
C GLY A 792 -3.06 45.24 38.11
N TRP A 793 -3.63 45.36 39.32
CA TRP A 793 -4.86 46.11 39.53
C TRP A 793 -4.65 47.61 39.32
N GLU A 794 -3.54 48.14 39.81
CA GLU A 794 -3.16 49.53 39.57
C GLU A 794 -2.97 49.82 38.08
N ILE A 795 -2.29 48.92 37.35
CA ILE A 795 -2.01 49.07 35.92
C ILE A 795 -3.29 49.01 35.08
N GLU A 796 -4.24 48.13 35.40
CA GLU A 796 -5.57 48.11 34.76
C GLU A 796 -6.31 49.45 34.96
N ASN A 797 -6.26 49.96 36.19
CA ASN A 797 -6.89 51.21 36.59
C ASN A 797 -6.07 52.48 36.27
N LYS A 798 -4.87 52.33 35.68
CA LYS A 798 -3.95 53.40 35.26
C LYS A 798 -3.46 54.25 36.45
N ILE A 799 -3.35 53.61 37.60
CA ILE A 799 -2.57 54.05 38.77
C ILE A 799 -1.11 53.58 38.50
N ASN A 800 -0.19 53.64 39.45
CA ASN A 800 1.25 53.65 39.16
C ASN A 800 2.04 52.96 40.27
N ALA A 801 2.10 51.63 40.16
CA ALA A 801 2.71 50.61 41.04
C ALA A 801 4.22 50.74 41.37
N LEU A 802 4.75 51.95 41.31
CA LEU A 802 6.10 52.33 41.72
C LEU A 802 6.06 53.53 42.70
N PHE A 803 4.86 54.02 43.07
CA PHE A 803 4.62 55.23 43.86
C PHE A 803 3.26 55.22 44.60
N SER A 804 3.21 54.67 45.81
CA SER A 804 2.04 54.61 46.71
C SER A 804 0.98 55.68 46.47
N ASN A 805 -0.09 55.26 45.81
CA ASN A 805 -1.23 56.08 45.41
C ASN A 805 -2.52 55.74 46.21
N ALA A 806 -2.51 54.78 47.14
CA ALA A 806 -3.66 54.31 47.93
C ALA A 806 -4.52 55.38 48.61
N LEU A 807 -3.95 56.57 48.87
CA LEU A 807 -4.61 57.71 49.52
C LEU A 807 -5.07 58.82 48.56
N GLU A 808 -5.02 58.58 47.25
CA GLU A 808 -5.56 59.49 46.24
C GLU A 808 -7.01 59.15 45.89
N ASP A 809 -7.75 60.21 45.58
CA ASP A 809 -9.16 60.28 45.18
C ASP A 809 -9.14 60.93 43.77
N PRO A 810 -9.23 60.14 42.67
CA PRO A 810 -8.93 60.67 41.33
C PRO A 810 -10.13 61.26 40.57
N ASP A 811 -11.37 60.98 40.99
CA ASP A 811 -12.61 61.45 40.35
C ASP A 811 -13.53 62.28 41.27
N PHE A 812 -13.27 62.31 42.59
CA PHE A 812 -13.87 63.20 43.59
C PHE A 812 -15.28 62.81 44.09
N ASP A 813 -15.56 61.50 44.23
CA ASP A 813 -16.79 60.96 44.83
C ASP A 813 -16.76 60.82 46.39
N ASP A 814 -15.60 61.11 47.00
CA ASP A 814 -15.18 60.88 48.41
C ASP A 814 -14.74 59.43 48.78
N LEU A 815 -14.46 58.53 47.83
CA LEU A 815 -13.66 57.31 48.02
C LEU A 815 -12.17 57.56 47.74
N ILE A 816 -11.33 56.55 47.97
CA ILE A 816 -9.89 56.56 47.65
C ILE A 816 -9.50 55.23 47.02
N ASN A 817 -8.48 55.22 46.15
CA ASN A 817 -8.00 54.05 45.41
C ASN A 817 -8.02 52.73 46.22
N LEU A 818 -7.51 52.74 47.46
CA LEU A 818 -7.47 51.53 48.30
C LEU A 818 -8.84 51.12 48.86
N GLU A 819 -9.72 52.06 49.20
CA GLU A 819 -11.10 51.72 49.59
C GLU A 819 -11.88 51.17 48.40
N GLU A 820 -11.59 51.64 47.19
CA GLU A 820 -12.21 51.18 45.94
C GLU A 820 -11.73 49.81 45.50
N TYR A 821 -10.42 49.53 45.57
CA TYR A 821 -9.87 48.19 45.39
C TYR A 821 -10.56 47.17 46.33
N ASN A 822 -10.79 47.55 47.58
CA ASN A 822 -11.51 46.75 48.56
C ASN A 822 -13.04 46.65 48.32
N ARG A 823 -13.59 47.42 47.37
CA ARG A 823 -15.03 47.44 47.00
C ARG A 823 -15.32 46.93 45.59
N LEU A 824 -14.32 46.86 44.72
CA LEU A 824 -14.42 46.58 43.28
C LEU A 824 -15.11 47.70 42.46
N THR A 825 -15.10 48.93 42.97
CA THR A 825 -15.50 50.16 42.24
C THR A 825 -14.36 50.65 41.33
N ASN A 826 -14.62 51.65 40.47
CA ASN A 826 -13.63 52.14 39.51
C ASN A 826 -13.06 53.53 39.88
N PRO A 827 -11.75 53.65 40.21
CA PRO A 827 -11.10 54.88 40.71
C PRO A 827 -10.88 55.98 39.66
N ARG A 828 -11.73 56.02 38.62
CA ARG A 828 -11.76 57.04 37.57
C ARG A 828 -13.18 57.37 37.09
N LEU A 829 -14.22 56.83 37.74
CA LEU A 829 -15.61 56.96 37.39
C LEU A 829 -16.42 57.20 38.67
N GLU A 830 -16.91 58.43 38.85
CA GLU A 830 -17.79 58.83 39.97
C GLU A 830 -19.00 57.89 40.21
N ASP A 831 -19.39 57.11 39.19
CA ASP A 831 -20.59 56.26 39.08
C ASP A 831 -20.17 54.98 38.30
N THR A 832 -19.99 53.85 39.01
CA THR A 832 -19.45 52.59 38.44
C THR A 832 -20.49 51.76 37.69
N ASP A 833 -21.76 51.74 38.13
CA ASP A 833 -22.81 50.90 37.51
C ASP A 833 -23.73 51.65 36.51
N TYR A 834 -23.61 52.97 36.46
CA TYR A 834 -24.25 53.92 35.56
C TYR A 834 -25.71 54.30 35.88
N ASP A 835 -26.18 54.14 37.12
CA ASP A 835 -27.55 54.52 37.53
C ASP A 835 -27.74 56.01 37.89
N HIS A 836 -26.64 56.77 37.93
CA HIS A 836 -26.54 58.22 38.21
C HIS A 836 -26.48 58.62 39.69
N MET A 837 -26.26 57.68 40.61
CA MET A 837 -25.77 57.94 41.97
C MET A 837 -24.25 57.74 42.05
N PRO A 838 -23.49 58.56 42.79
CA PRO A 838 -22.05 58.33 42.95
C PRO A 838 -21.70 57.24 43.96
N ASP A 839 -20.64 56.47 43.70
CA ASP A 839 -20.26 55.29 44.49
C ASP A 839 -20.05 55.64 45.99
N GLY A 840 -19.31 56.71 46.26
CA GLY A 840 -19.04 57.25 47.60
C GLY A 840 -20.23 57.94 48.26
N TRP A 841 -21.27 58.30 47.50
CA TRP A 841 -22.58 58.70 48.05
C TRP A 841 -23.40 57.47 48.43
N GLU A 842 -23.40 56.41 47.61
CA GLU A 842 -24.06 55.16 47.92
C GLU A 842 -23.47 54.45 49.13
N VAL A 843 -22.15 54.29 49.20
CA VAL A 843 -21.43 53.68 50.33
C VAL A 843 -21.76 54.40 51.64
N ARG A 844 -21.88 55.72 51.59
CA ARG A 844 -22.28 56.60 52.71
C ARG A 844 -23.73 56.41 53.13
N ASN A 845 -24.62 56.16 52.18
CA ASN A 845 -26.03 55.87 52.42
C ASN A 845 -26.33 54.37 52.58
N GLN A 846 -25.33 53.48 52.53
CA GLN A 846 -25.48 52.01 52.63
C GLN A 846 -26.26 51.37 51.47
N LEU A 847 -26.18 51.95 50.27
CA LEU A 847 -26.55 51.30 49.01
C LEU A 847 -25.37 50.46 48.48
N ASN A 848 -25.34 50.11 47.19
CA ASN A 848 -24.40 49.13 46.63
C ASN A 848 -23.95 49.55 45.21
N PRO A 849 -22.75 50.16 45.07
CA PRO A 849 -22.29 50.81 43.83
C PRO A 849 -21.75 49.86 42.75
N LEU A 850 -22.50 48.77 42.53
CA LEU A 850 -22.23 47.69 41.59
C LEU A 850 -23.55 47.07 41.07
N LEU A 851 -24.69 47.77 41.24
CA LEU A 851 -26.03 47.27 41.00
C LEU A 851 -27.07 48.39 40.84
N ASP A 852 -27.31 48.85 39.60
CA ASP A 852 -28.41 49.74 39.18
C ASP A 852 -29.66 49.62 40.05
N ASP A 853 -29.79 50.59 40.97
CA ASP A 853 -30.88 50.68 41.94
C ASP A 853 -31.40 52.07 42.28
N GLY A 854 -30.89 53.11 41.63
CA GLY A 854 -31.42 54.46 41.57
C GLY A 854 -32.91 54.54 41.21
N ASN A 855 -33.44 53.53 40.50
CA ASN A 855 -34.87 53.38 40.17
C ASN A 855 -35.69 52.59 41.21
N ARG A 856 -35.10 52.16 42.33
CA ARG A 856 -35.80 51.49 43.43
C ARG A 856 -36.24 52.49 44.47
N ASP A 857 -37.35 52.14 45.10
CA ASP A 857 -37.88 52.72 46.33
C ASP A 857 -37.47 51.74 47.46
N TYR A 858 -36.60 52.16 48.38
CA TYR A 858 -36.00 51.28 49.38
C TYR A 858 -36.73 51.29 50.74
N ASP A 859 -37.41 52.39 51.14
CA ASP A 859 -38.13 52.49 52.42
C ASP A 859 -39.66 52.68 52.34
N HIS A 860 -40.19 52.88 51.12
CA HIS A 860 -41.61 52.82 50.72
C HIS A 860 -42.44 54.07 50.99
N ASP A 861 -41.86 55.24 50.69
CA ASP A 861 -42.47 56.58 50.79
C ASP A 861 -43.08 57.14 49.47
N GLU A 862 -42.87 56.46 48.34
CA GLU A 862 -43.16 56.85 46.93
C GLU A 862 -42.04 57.63 46.16
N LEU A 863 -40.82 57.79 46.69
CA LEU A 863 -39.63 58.26 45.98
C LEU A 863 -38.73 57.10 45.50
N SER A 864 -37.72 57.43 44.70
CA SER A 864 -36.66 56.50 44.28
C SER A 864 -35.28 57.00 44.67
N ASN A 865 -34.34 56.08 44.94
CA ASN A 865 -32.99 56.36 45.47
C ASN A 865 -32.28 57.51 44.72
N TYR A 866 -32.41 57.60 43.39
CA TYR A 866 -31.84 58.68 42.57
C TYR A 866 -32.62 60.01 42.65
N GLU A 867 -33.93 59.97 42.82
CA GLU A 867 -34.73 61.18 43.08
C GLU A 867 -34.39 61.77 44.44
N GLU A 868 -34.17 60.92 45.44
CA GLU A 868 -33.71 61.28 46.77
C GLU A 868 -32.30 61.86 46.80
N TYR A 869 -31.34 61.23 46.11
CA TYR A 869 -30.00 61.79 45.88
C TYR A 869 -30.08 63.24 45.34
N ARG A 870 -31.01 63.48 44.41
CA ARG A 870 -31.22 64.80 43.81
C ARG A 870 -31.98 65.81 44.69
N ILE A 871 -32.64 65.36 45.76
CA ILE A 871 -33.39 66.19 46.71
C ILE A 871 -32.56 66.47 47.97
N GLY A 872 -31.75 65.50 48.40
CA GLY A 872 -30.96 65.53 49.64
C GLY A 872 -31.61 64.81 50.82
N SER A 873 -32.67 64.02 50.58
CA SER A 873 -33.23 63.06 51.55
C SER A 873 -32.33 61.83 51.70
N ASN A 874 -32.72 60.87 52.54
CA ASN A 874 -31.97 59.65 52.80
C ASN A 874 -32.78 58.40 52.39
N PRO A 875 -32.30 57.59 51.43
CA PRO A 875 -33.05 56.47 50.81
C PRO A 875 -33.24 55.23 51.70
N ARG A 876 -33.30 55.44 53.01
CA ARG A 876 -33.49 54.43 54.06
C ARG A 876 -34.28 55.00 55.24
N LEU A 877 -34.81 56.22 55.12
CA LEU A 877 -35.56 56.99 56.10
C LEU A 877 -36.77 57.67 55.43
N PHE A 878 -37.89 56.95 55.42
CA PHE A 878 -39.28 57.38 55.10
C PHE A 878 -39.75 58.72 55.71
N ASP A 879 -38.94 59.37 56.54
CA ASP A 879 -39.14 60.63 57.29
C ASP A 879 -37.71 61.13 57.61
N SER A 880 -37.08 61.87 56.68
CA SER A 880 -35.65 62.23 56.74
C SER A 880 -35.31 63.24 57.84
N ASP A 881 -36.27 64.07 58.28
CA ASP A 881 -36.03 65.15 59.23
C ASP A 881 -36.68 64.96 60.63
N GLY A 882 -37.64 64.03 60.76
CA GLY A 882 -38.39 63.71 61.98
C GLY A 882 -39.72 64.46 62.16
N ASP A 883 -40.23 65.12 61.12
CA ASP A 883 -41.51 65.83 61.09
C ASP A 883 -42.72 64.89 60.94
N SER A 884 -42.49 63.59 60.71
CA SER A 884 -43.52 62.54 60.71
C SER A 884 -44.58 62.67 59.61
N MET A 885 -44.29 63.50 58.61
CA MET A 885 -44.81 63.39 57.26
C MET A 885 -43.75 62.64 56.41
N PRO A 886 -44.12 61.87 55.37
CA PRO A 886 -43.14 61.19 54.53
C PRO A 886 -42.57 62.10 53.44
N ASP A 887 -41.27 61.96 53.16
CA ASP A 887 -40.55 62.75 52.17
C ASP A 887 -41.27 62.77 50.80
N GLY A 888 -41.70 61.63 50.29
CA GLY A 888 -42.45 61.48 49.04
C GLY A 888 -43.86 62.05 49.07
N TRP A 889 -44.51 62.11 50.23
CA TRP A 889 -45.77 62.84 50.38
C TRP A 889 -45.54 64.36 50.37
N GLU A 890 -44.47 64.83 51.02
CA GLU A 890 -44.09 66.23 51.00
C GLU A 890 -43.71 66.70 49.59
N VAL A 891 -42.86 65.96 48.88
CA VAL A 891 -42.49 66.25 47.48
C VAL A 891 -43.73 66.34 46.58
N LYS A 892 -44.68 65.42 46.77
CA LYS A 892 -45.96 65.34 46.04
C LYS A 892 -46.87 66.56 46.28
N PHE A 893 -46.82 67.17 47.46
CA PHE A 893 -47.56 68.40 47.80
C PHE A 893 -46.68 69.68 47.78
N ASN A 894 -45.43 69.58 47.30
CA ASN A 894 -44.45 70.67 47.24
C ASN A 894 -44.17 71.32 48.62
N LEU A 895 -44.04 70.47 49.64
CA LEU A 895 -43.54 70.79 50.98
C LEU A 895 -42.02 70.53 51.06
N ASN A 896 -41.42 70.34 52.24
CA ASN A 896 -39.97 70.40 52.44
C ASN A 896 -39.42 69.14 53.17
N PRO A 897 -39.11 68.05 52.44
CA PRO A 897 -38.71 66.72 52.98
C PRO A 897 -37.37 66.68 53.74
N VAL A 898 -36.81 67.83 54.10
CA VAL A 898 -35.54 68.00 54.81
C VAL A 898 -35.60 69.16 55.83
N GLY A 899 -36.77 69.54 56.35
CA GLY A 899 -36.87 70.44 57.53
C GLY A 899 -38.25 70.99 57.92
N ASP A 900 -38.90 70.33 58.90
CA ASP A 900 -40.06 70.66 59.75
C ASP A 900 -40.98 71.78 59.23
N ASP A 901 -42.02 71.38 58.49
CA ASP A 901 -43.11 72.26 58.04
C ASP A 901 -44.53 71.83 58.44
N ARG A 902 -44.70 70.67 59.10
CA ARG A 902 -45.91 70.03 59.72
C ARG A 902 -46.96 70.92 60.38
N SER A 903 -46.61 72.15 60.73
CA SER A 903 -47.42 73.12 61.45
C SER A 903 -47.88 74.32 60.61
N LEU A 904 -47.64 74.28 59.30
CA LEU A 904 -48.26 75.17 58.32
C LEU A 904 -49.72 74.78 58.04
N ASP A 905 -50.46 75.75 57.51
CA ASP A 905 -51.90 75.79 57.23
C ASP A 905 -52.01 76.61 55.92
N PRO A 906 -51.81 75.98 54.75
CA PRO A 906 -51.54 76.74 53.52
C PRO A 906 -52.82 77.25 52.84
N ASP A 907 -53.94 76.55 53.00
CA ASP A 907 -55.24 76.89 52.43
C ASP A 907 -56.08 77.85 53.32
N ASN A 908 -55.81 77.86 54.64
CA ASN A 908 -56.45 78.65 55.70
C ASN A 908 -57.83 78.11 56.18
N ASP A 909 -58.09 76.80 56.07
CA ASP A 909 -59.25 76.13 56.69
C ASP A 909 -59.10 75.91 58.22
N TYR A 910 -57.86 76.03 58.73
CA TYR A 910 -57.38 75.77 60.11
C TYR A 910 -57.08 74.30 60.48
N LEU A 911 -57.05 73.37 59.53
CA LEU A 911 -56.27 72.13 59.60
C LEU A 911 -54.77 72.47 59.38
N ILE A 912 -53.87 71.50 59.52
CA ILE A 912 -52.42 71.72 59.32
C ILE A 912 -51.82 70.52 58.59
N ASN A 913 -50.75 70.71 57.82
CA ASN A 913 -50.11 69.69 56.96
C ASN A 913 -50.09 68.28 57.57
N LEU A 914 -49.68 68.16 58.84
CA LEU A 914 -49.62 66.87 59.56
C LEU A 914 -50.98 66.21 59.80
N TYR A 915 -52.02 66.98 60.14
CA TYR A 915 -53.37 66.44 60.24
C TYR A 915 -53.95 66.14 58.86
N GLU A 916 -53.60 66.90 57.84
CA GLU A 916 -54.05 66.67 56.46
C GLU A 916 -53.48 65.37 55.91
N TYR A 917 -52.20 65.09 56.17
CA TYR A 917 -51.59 63.78 55.97
C TYR A 917 -52.38 62.65 56.68
N PHE A 918 -52.76 62.85 57.95
CA PHE A 918 -53.53 61.85 58.72
C PHE A 918 -54.98 61.67 58.23
N TYR A 919 -55.64 62.73 57.75
CA TYR A 919 -57.02 62.70 57.26
C TYR A 919 -57.13 62.42 55.75
N ARG A 920 -56.00 62.46 55.02
CA ARG A 920 -55.87 62.26 53.57
C ARG A 920 -56.46 63.38 52.71
N THR A 921 -56.43 64.59 53.26
CA THR A 921 -56.85 65.81 52.58
C THR A 921 -55.71 66.45 51.78
N ASN A 922 -55.99 67.51 51.05
CA ASN A 922 -55.04 68.23 50.22
C ASN A 922 -54.61 69.56 50.90
N PRO A 923 -53.34 69.74 51.33
CA PRO A 923 -52.81 70.97 51.96
C PRO A 923 -52.97 72.30 51.21
N TRP A 924 -53.68 72.33 50.10
CA TRP A 924 -53.91 73.50 49.26
C TRP A 924 -55.39 73.69 48.86
N ASP A 925 -56.33 72.89 49.39
CA ASP A 925 -57.74 72.90 48.97
C ASP A 925 -58.70 72.52 50.11
N SER A 926 -59.56 73.47 50.50
CA SER A 926 -60.29 73.47 51.78
C SER A 926 -61.60 72.67 51.82
N ASP A 927 -61.89 71.90 50.78
CA ASP A 927 -63.08 71.08 50.52
C ASP A 927 -62.60 70.00 49.53
N THR A 928 -61.95 68.96 50.06
CA THR A 928 -61.15 67.99 49.29
C THR A 928 -61.99 67.14 48.32
N ASP A 929 -63.32 67.06 48.49
CA ASP A 929 -64.22 66.24 47.65
C ASP A 929 -65.44 66.97 46.99
N ASP A 930 -65.41 68.31 46.98
CA ASP A 930 -66.35 69.22 46.30
C ASP A 930 -67.79 69.21 46.88
N ASP A 931 -67.99 68.95 48.16
CA ASP A 931 -69.28 68.65 48.81
C ASP A 931 -70.14 69.87 49.21
N ASP A 932 -69.53 71.05 49.41
CA ASP A 932 -70.02 72.26 50.13
C ASP A 932 -69.71 72.29 51.66
N ILE A 933 -68.99 71.32 52.23
CA ILE A 933 -68.40 71.37 53.60
C ILE A 933 -66.87 71.48 53.50
N SER A 934 -66.23 72.20 54.42
CA SER A 934 -64.76 72.22 54.53
C SER A 934 -64.23 71.08 55.39
N ASP A 935 -63.11 70.49 54.99
CA ASP A 935 -62.44 69.34 55.60
C ASP A 935 -62.38 69.38 57.13
N ARG A 936 -62.06 70.53 57.72
CA ARG A 936 -62.01 70.67 59.19
C ARG A 936 -63.38 70.67 59.86
N ASP A 937 -64.41 71.22 59.23
CA ASP A 937 -65.79 71.15 59.77
C ASP A 937 -66.35 69.72 59.62
N GLU A 938 -65.95 68.97 58.59
CA GLU A 938 -66.19 67.53 58.54
C GLU A 938 -65.54 66.77 59.71
N VAL A 939 -64.23 66.92 59.91
CA VAL A 939 -63.49 66.27 61.02
C VAL A 939 -64.04 66.64 62.40
N TYR A 940 -64.36 67.91 62.64
CA TYR A 940 -64.62 68.43 64.00
C TYR A 940 -66.08 68.80 64.32
N LEU A 941 -66.95 68.99 63.32
CA LEU A 941 -68.34 69.44 63.53
C LEU A 941 -69.38 68.38 63.11
N TYR A 942 -69.18 67.70 61.98
CA TYR A 942 -70.15 66.73 61.43
C TYR A 942 -69.74 65.26 61.62
N ASN A 943 -68.44 64.96 61.73
CA ASN A 943 -67.88 63.60 61.82
C ASN A 943 -68.15 62.77 60.55
N THR A 944 -68.09 63.42 59.39
CA THR A 944 -68.10 62.85 58.04
C THR A 944 -66.66 62.52 57.59
N LEU A 945 -66.44 62.15 56.32
CA LEU A 945 -65.16 61.73 55.75
C LEU A 945 -64.65 62.76 54.73
N PRO A 946 -63.63 63.60 55.06
CA PRO A 946 -63.08 64.69 54.23
C PRO A 946 -62.47 64.34 52.86
N TYR A 947 -62.72 63.14 52.34
CA TYR A 947 -62.23 62.65 51.06
C TYR A 947 -63.30 61.78 50.36
N ASN A 948 -64.51 61.72 50.91
CA ASN A 948 -65.63 60.90 50.49
C ASN A 948 -66.99 61.52 50.91
N ARG A 949 -67.36 62.64 50.28
CA ARG A 949 -68.66 63.20 49.85
C ARG A 949 -70.00 62.57 50.27
N ASP A 950 -70.05 61.25 50.40
CA ASP A 950 -71.22 60.43 50.76
C ASP A 950 -70.70 59.45 51.81
N SER A 951 -70.51 59.95 53.05
CA SER A 951 -69.86 59.22 54.15
C SER A 951 -70.65 57.98 54.58
N ASP A 952 -71.96 58.05 54.38
CA ASP A 952 -72.90 57.01 54.71
C ASP A 952 -72.96 55.90 53.62
N GLU A 953 -72.81 56.24 52.33
CA GLU A 953 -73.04 55.44 51.10
C GLU A 953 -74.53 55.29 50.65
N ASP A 954 -75.42 56.28 50.79
CA ASP A 954 -76.84 56.19 50.34
C ASP A 954 -77.18 56.89 49.01
N LEU A 955 -76.17 57.53 48.40
CA LEU A 955 -76.18 58.28 47.14
C LEU A 955 -76.69 59.73 47.24
N ILE A 956 -76.78 60.30 48.45
CA ILE A 956 -76.93 61.73 48.72
C ILE A 956 -75.61 62.25 49.32
N PRO A 957 -75.11 63.45 48.92
CA PRO A 957 -73.93 64.04 49.57
C PRO A 957 -74.22 64.65 50.94
N ASP A 958 -73.25 64.53 51.84
CA ASP A 958 -73.33 64.94 53.25
C ASP A 958 -73.70 66.43 53.39
N GLY A 959 -73.06 67.31 52.61
CA GLY A 959 -73.29 68.75 52.52
C GLY A 959 -74.60 69.14 51.84
N TRP A 960 -75.31 68.20 51.19
CA TRP A 960 -76.72 68.39 50.81
C TRP A 960 -77.68 67.95 51.93
N GLU A 961 -77.36 66.86 52.63
CA GLU A 961 -78.14 66.36 53.76
C GLU A 961 -78.18 67.38 54.92
N ILE A 962 -77.02 67.81 55.40
CA ILE A 962 -76.88 68.84 56.46
C ILE A 962 -77.62 70.12 56.07
N LYS A 963 -77.54 70.52 54.79
CA LYS A 963 -78.18 71.70 54.20
C LYS A 963 -79.71 71.59 54.15
N ASN A 964 -80.28 70.39 54.09
CA ASN A 964 -81.73 70.13 54.12
C ASN A 964 -82.27 69.64 55.48
N GLY A 965 -81.39 69.29 56.41
CA GLY A 965 -81.73 68.84 57.77
C GLY A 965 -81.93 67.33 57.90
N LEU A 966 -81.29 66.54 57.04
CA LEU A 966 -81.13 65.08 57.17
C LEU A 966 -79.86 64.77 58.00
N ASP A 967 -79.48 63.49 58.14
CA ASP A 967 -78.40 63.03 59.03
C ASP A 967 -77.37 62.23 58.20
N PRO A 968 -76.22 62.84 57.80
CA PRO A 968 -75.28 62.33 56.79
C PRO A 968 -74.47 61.08 57.23
N LEU A 969 -74.91 60.43 58.30
CA LEU A 969 -74.36 59.19 58.84
C LEU A 969 -75.47 58.12 58.97
N PHE A 970 -76.64 58.33 58.35
CA PHE A 970 -77.79 57.44 58.45
C PHE A 970 -78.71 57.39 57.21
N LYS A 971 -78.53 56.35 56.39
CA LYS A 971 -79.36 55.89 55.24
C LYS A 971 -80.86 56.22 55.27
N ASP A 972 -81.25 57.44 54.89
CA ASP A 972 -82.66 57.88 54.82
C ASP A 972 -83.14 58.24 53.41
N SER A 973 -82.29 58.10 52.38
CA SER A 973 -82.53 58.14 50.92
C SER A 973 -83.86 57.57 50.39
N LEU A 974 -84.45 56.62 51.11
CA LEU A 974 -85.71 55.94 50.78
C LEU A 974 -86.94 56.37 51.62
N GLU A 975 -86.80 57.27 52.59
CA GLU A 975 -87.94 57.89 53.30
C GLU A 975 -88.63 58.96 52.45
N ASP A 976 -89.92 59.20 52.73
CA ASP A 976 -90.82 60.15 52.06
C ASP A 976 -91.50 61.01 53.15
N PRO A 977 -90.87 62.12 53.60
CA PRO A 977 -91.29 62.82 54.81
C PRO A 977 -92.62 63.58 54.71
N ASP A 978 -93.00 64.15 53.56
CA ASP A 978 -94.29 64.84 53.37
C ASP A 978 -95.37 64.02 52.65
N ASN A 979 -95.03 62.81 52.19
CA ASN A 979 -95.93 61.85 51.56
C ASN A 979 -96.41 62.30 50.17
N ASP A 980 -95.48 62.76 49.32
CA ASP A 980 -95.72 63.02 47.89
C ASP A 980 -95.38 61.84 46.95
N ASN A 981 -94.79 60.77 47.50
CA ASN A 981 -94.31 59.55 46.81
C ASN A 981 -92.98 59.73 46.06
N LEU A 982 -92.23 60.79 46.33
CA LEU A 982 -90.80 60.91 46.11
C LEU A 982 -90.07 60.59 47.42
N THR A 983 -88.83 60.10 47.31
CA THR A 983 -87.99 59.83 48.48
C THR A 983 -86.86 60.85 48.56
N ASN A 984 -86.18 60.98 49.71
CA ASN A 984 -85.09 61.94 49.91
C ASN A 984 -84.04 61.92 48.76
N LEU A 985 -83.67 60.74 48.25
CA LEU A 985 -82.79 60.61 47.08
C LEU A 985 -83.41 61.11 45.76
N GLN A 986 -84.71 60.89 45.55
CA GLN A 986 -85.43 61.40 44.38
C GLN A 986 -85.65 62.92 44.44
N GLU A 987 -85.72 63.46 45.65
CA GLU A 987 -85.80 64.89 45.96
C GLU A 987 -84.44 65.56 45.72
N TYR A 988 -83.34 64.97 46.20
CA TYR A 988 -81.96 65.36 45.90
C TYR A 988 -81.71 65.44 44.39
N TYR A 989 -82.00 64.37 43.63
CA TYR A 989 -81.84 64.37 42.16
C TYR A 989 -82.78 65.33 41.40
N ARG A 990 -83.73 65.99 42.09
CA ARG A 990 -84.57 67.07 41.54
C ARG A 990 -84.17 68.45 42.07
N ASN A 991 -83.34 68.50 43.11
CA ASN A 991 -83.11 69.65 43.98
C ASN A 991 -84.42 70.28 44.49
N ASN A 992 -85.37 69.42 44.85
CA ASN A 992 -86.55 69.78 45.63
C ASN A 992 -86.17 69.83 47.12
N ASN A 993 -87.13 70.19 47.98
CA ASN A 993 -86.97 70.09 49.43
C ASN A 993 -87.81 68.91 49.94
N PRO A 994 -87.23 67.90 50.62
CA PRO A 994 -87.87 66.62 50.96
C PRO A 994 -89.06 66.70 51.94
N PHE A 995 -89.61 67.90 52.14
CA PHE A 995 -90.82 68.16 52.90
C PHE A 995 -91.88 68.90 52.04
N SER A 996 -91.90 68.74 50.69
CA SER A 996 -92.75 69.52 49.76
C SER A 996 -93.14 68.92 48.37
N TRP A 997 -94.34 68.35 48.27
CA TRP A 997 -95.17 67.90 47.10
C TRP A 997 -94.98 68.55 45.68
N ASP A 998 -94.46 67.83 44.65
CA ASP A 998 -94.36 68.33 43.24
C ASP A 998 -94.22 67.27 42.07
N ASN A 999 -94.46 67.62 40.77
CA ASN A 999 -94.50 66.59 39.67
C ASN A 999 -94.37 67.03 38.15
N TRP A 1000 -93.63 66.24 37.31
CA TRP A 1000 -93.90 65.80 35.87
C TRP A 1000 -92.75 65.79 34.77
N LEU A 1001 -91.99 64.65 34.62
CA LEU A 1001 -91.28 63.98 33.45
C LEU A 1001 -90.29 64.60 32.37
N VAL A 1002 -89.21 63.80 32.04
CA VAL A 1002 -88.71 63.29 30.68
C VAL A 1002 -87.31 63.66 30.03
N LEU A 1003 -86.36 62.68 30.00
CA LEU A 1003 -85.42 62.12 28.93
C LEU A 1003 -84.50 63.02 28.00
N PHE A 1004 -83.43 62.60 27.24
CA PHE A 1004 -82.69 61.32 26.96
C PHE A 1004 -81.31 61.49 26.20
N GLY A 1005 -80.36 60.52 26.30
CA GLY A 1005 -79.44 60.04 25.20
C GLY A 1005 -77.99 60.62 25.09
N ALA A 1006 -77.03 60.10 24.28
CA ALA A 1006 -76.86 58.85 23.49
C ALA A 1006 -75.45 58.74 22.78
N TYR A 1007 -75.10 57.56 22.16
CA TYR A 1007 -73.96 57.25 21.23
C TYR A 1007 -72.54 57.02 21.84
N LEU A 1008 -71.51 56.36 21.25
CA LEU A 1008 -71.23 55.46 20.07
C LEU A 1008 -69.95 54.59 20.39
N ILE A 1009 -69.11 53.89 19.57
CA ILE A 1009 -68.79 53.68 18.11
C ILE A 1009 -68.36 52.16 17.87
N PRO A 1010 -67.85 51.63 16.71
CA PRO A 1010 -68.14 50.21 16.30
C PRO A 1010 -67.01 49.27 15.73
N PHE A 1011 -67.25 47.93 15.82
CA PHE A 1011 -66.94 46.85 14.82
C PHE A 1011 -65.46 46.41 14.58
N TRP A 1012 -65.09 45.35 13.79
CA TRP A 1012 -65.50 43.91 13.62
C TRP A 1012 -64.72 43.27 12.41
N GLY A 1013 -64.70 41.95 12.10
CA GLY A 1013 -65.23 40.75 12.78
C GLY A 1013 -65.53 39.51 11.86
N ALA A 1014 -64.58 38.55 11.74
CA ALA A 1014 -64.70 37.11 11.33
C ALA A 1014 -65.36 36.63 10.00
N LEU A 1015 -64.81 35.54 9.39
CA LEU A 1015 -65.46 34.25 9.02
C LEU A 1015 -64.81 33.54 7.79
N VAL A 1016 -64.52 32.22 7.89
CA VAL A 1016 -64.90 31.15 6.93
C VAL A 1016 -64.38 29.79 7.47
N ILE A 1017 -65.25 28.77 7.53
CA ILE A 1017 -64.94 27.40 7.95
C ILE A 1017 -65.39 26.40 6.88
N ALA A 1018 -64.55 25.39 6.65
CA ALA A 1018 -64.83 24.10 5.99
C ALA A 1018 -65.54 24.07 4.61
N VAL A 1019 -64.77 23.67 3.59
CA VAL A 1019 -65.08 22.45 2.84
C VAL A 1019 -63.85 21.53 2.87
N LYS A 1020 -64.05 20.23 3.08
CA LYS A 1020 -62.97 19.24 3.27
C LYS A 1020 -63.34 17.95 2.55
N PHE A 1021 -62.34 17.29 1.95
CA PHE A 1021 -62.36 15.97 1.30
C PHE A 1021 -63.05 15.78 -0.07
N SER A 1022 -62.31 15.10 -0.94
CA SER A 1022 -62.78 13.98 -1.76
C SER A 1022 -61.59 13.03 -2.05
N TYR A 1023 -61.86 11.75 -2.32
CA TYR A 1023 -60.87 10.70 -2.71
C TYR A 1023 -59.78 10.27 -1.69
N PRO A 1024 -60.15 9.66 -0.54
CA PRO A 1024 -59.17 9.03 0.36
C PRO A 1024 -58.36 7.88 -0.27
N HIS A 1025 -58.91 7.15 -1.25
CA HIS A 1025 -58.20 6.07 -1.94
C HIS A 1025 -57.00 6.55 -2.79
N LEU A 1026 -57.03 7.78 -3.30
CA LEU A 1026 -55.92 8.31 -4.09
C LEU A 1026 -54.73 8.65 -3.19
N ARG A 1027 -55.02 9.27 -2.03
CA ARG A 1027 -54.04 9.62 -1.00
C ARG A 1027 -53.20 8.42 -0.56
N ARG A 1028 -53.84 7.30 -0.15
CA ARG A 1028 -53.11 6.11 0.31
C ARG A 1028 -52.29 5.42 -0.81
N LYS A 1029 -52.70 5.52 -2.07
CA LYS A 1029 -51.87 5.06 -3.20
C LYS A 1029 -50.63 5.92 -3.41
N ILE A 1030 -50.76 7.23 -3.25
CA ILE A 1030 -49.65 8.19 -3.39
C ILE A 1030 -48.66 8.06 -2.22
N GLU A 1031 -49.14 7.98 -0.98
CA GLU A 1031 -48.31 7.79 0.23
C GLU A 1031 -47.47 6.49 0.13
N ASN A 1032 -48.06 5.38 -0.30
CA ASN A 1032 -47.34 4.12 -0.54
C ASN A 1032 -46.29 4.23 -1.67
N LEU A 1033 -46.56 4.98 -2.75
CA LEU A 1033 -45.61 5.17 -3.86
C LEU A 1033 -44.43 6.06 -3.46
N ILE A 1034 -44.68 7.07 -2.63
CA ILE A 1034 -43.63 7.94 -2.05
C ILE A 1034 -42.74 7.13 -1.10
N LEU A 1035 -43.31 6.23 -0.28
CA LEU A 1035 -42.53 5.35 0.60
C LEU A 1035 -41.62 4.39 -0.19
N ALA A 1036 -42.15 3.76 -1.24
CA ALA A 1036 -41.35 2.88 -2.11
C ALA A 1036 -40.18 3.63 -2.76
N ARG A 1037 -40.42 4.82 -3.32
CA ARG A 1037 -39.35 5.65 -3.90
C ARG A 1037 -38.35 6.18 -2.87
N LYS A 1038 -38.77 6.51 -1.64
CA LYS A 1038 -37.84 6.88 -0.56
C LYS A 1038 -36.90 5.73 -0.16
N LYS A 1039 -37.33 4.48 -0.26
CA LYS A 1039 -36.50 3.28 -0.07
C LYS A 1039 -35.77 2.82 -1.36
N GLY A 1040 -35.91 3.53 -2.48
CA GLY A 1040 -35.22 3.22 -3.75
C GLY A 1040 -35.90 2.17 -4.65
N PHE A 1041 -37.10 1.70 -4.33
CA PHE A 1041 -37.81 0.68 -5.11
C PHE A 1041 -38.69 1.29 -6.22
N LYS A 1042 -38.77 0.63 -7.38
CA LYS A 1042 -39.56 1.07 -8.53
C LYS A 1042 -41.07 1.01 -8.24
N SER A 1043 -41.54 0.10 -7.38
CA SER A 1043 -42.93 -0.02 -6.94
C SER A 1043 -43.09 -0.45 -5.48
N TYR A 1044 -44.27 -0.16 -4.89
CA TYR A 1044 -44.66 -0.65 -3.56
C TYR A 1044 -44.86 -2.18 -3.51
N ARG A 1045 -44.96 -2.87 -4.65
CA ARG A 1045 -45.03 -4.33 -4.69
C ARG A 1045 -43.65 -4.97 -4.55
N GLU A 1046 -42.64 -4.42 -5.23
CA GLU A 1046 -41.23 -4.81 -5.02
C GLU A 1046 -40.81 -4.55 -3.59
N LEU A 1047 -41.12 -3.37 -3.02
CA LEU A 1047 -40.83 -3.08 -1.60
C LEU A 1047 -41.37 -4.19 -0.67
N ARG A 1048 -42.59 -4.66 -0.87
CA ARG A 1048 -43.17 -5.73 -0.03
C ARG A 1048 -42.64 -7.13 -0.34
N THR A 1049 -42.02 -7.33 -1.49
CA THR A 1049 -41.31 -8.57 -1.82
C THR A 1049 -39.93 -8.56 -1.16
N ALA A 1050 -39.20 -7.45 -1.27
CA ALA A 1050 -37.90 -7.21 -0.63
C ALA A 1050 -37.98 -7.25 0.90
N GLU A 1051 -38.98 -6.58 1.51
CA GLU A 1051 -39.24 -6.67 2.96
C GLU A 1051 -39.57 -8.10 3.40
N GLY A 1052 -40.17 -8.93 2.52
CA GLY A 1052 -40.42 -10.35 2.75
C GLY A 1052 -39.21 -11.27 2.55
N LEU A 1053 -38.12 -10.74 2.00
CA LEU A 1053 -36.81 -11.39 1.84
C LEU A 1053 -35.73 -10.72 2.73
N GLY A 1054 -36.15 -9.90 3.70
CA GLY A 1054 -35.29 -9.23 4.70
C GLY A 1054 -34.64 -7.91 4.27
N PHE A 1055 -34.74 -7.51 2.99
CA PHE A 1055 -34.06 -6.33 2.44
C PHE A 1055 -34.84 -5.03 2.66
N GLU A 1056 -34.20 -4.01 3.23
CA GLU A 1056 -34.86 -2.73 3.55
C GLU A 1056 -34.72 -1.64 2.49
N TYR A 1057 -33.69 -1.71 1.63
CA TYR A 1057 -33.32 -0.68 0.66
C TYR A 1057 -33.11 -1.26 -0.75
N GLY A 1058 -33.57 -0.52 -1.75
CA GLY A 1058 -33.64 -0.97 -3.15
C GLY A 1058 -32.28 -1.17 -3.81
N SER A 1059 -31.26 -0.38 -3.47
CA SER A 1059 -29.90 -0.53 -3.99
C SER A 1059 -29.34 -1.92 -3.68
N ILE A 1060 -29.38 -2.31 -2.41
CA ILE A 1060 -28.89 -3.62 -1.93
C ILE A 1060 -29.73 -4.76 -2.53
N TYR A 1061 -31.06 -4.61 -2.56
CA TYR A 1061 -31.96 -5.61 -3.13
C TYR A 1061 -31.71 -5.86 -4.64
N TYR A 1062 -31.58 -4.81 -5.44
CA TYR A 1062 -31.33 -4.98 -6.88
C TYR A 1062 -29.93 -5.53 -7.16
N TYR A 1063 -28.93 -5.20 -6.32
CA TYR A 1063 -27.57 -5.75 -6.44
C TYR A 1063 -27.50 -7.24 -6.07
N ALA A 1064 -28.10 -7.64 -4.94
CA ALA A 1064 -28.18 -9.05 -4.53
C ALA A 1064 -28.89 -9.94 -5.57
N VAL A 1065 -29.97 -9.43 -6.18
CA VAL A 1065 -30.69 -10.14 -7.26
C VAL A 1065 -29.90 -10.18 -8.57
N GLN A 1066 -29.06 -9.17 -8.84
CA GLN A 1066 -28.16 -9.17 -10.01
C GLN A 1066 -27.01 -10.19 -9.86
N LEU A 1067 -26.61 -10.50 -8.63
CA LEU A 1067 -25.66 -11.56 -8.28
C LEU A 1067 -26.33 -12.92 -7.99
N GLY A 1068 -27.62 -13.09 -8.33
CA GLY A 1068 -28.33 -14.38 -8.24
C GLY A 1068 -28.86 -14.81 -6.86
N PHE A 1069 -28.55 -14.08 -5.78
CA PHE A 1069 -28.95 -14.47 -4.42
C PHE A 1069 -30.45 -14.33 -4.16
N SER A 1070 -31.06 -15.33 -3.50
CA SER A 1070 -32.52 -15.41 -3.34
C SER A 1070 -33.07 -14.86 -2.02
N THR A 1071 -32.22 -14.73 -0.99
CA THR A 1071 -32.57 -14.26 0.36
C THR A 1071 -31.48 -13.36 0.93
N LYS A 1072 -31.82 -12.55 1.95
CA LYS A 1072 -30.83 -11.73 2.66
C LYS A 1072 -29.90 -12.56 3.53
N GLU A 1073 -30.36 -13.67 4.12
CA GLU A 1073 -29.46 -14.58 4.85
C GLU A 1073 -28.37 -15.13 3.92
N GLN A 1074 -28.71 -15.60 2.71
CA GLN A 1074 -27.71 -16.02 1.72
C GLN A 1074 -26.75 -14.89 1.32
N PHE A 1075 -27.28 -13.70 1.01
CA PHE A 1075 -26.48 -12.54 0.61
C PHE A 1075 -25.55 -12.04 1.73
N ILE A 1076 -25.92 -12.20 3.00
CA ILE A 1076 -25.04 -11.87 4.14
C ILE A 1076 -24.04 -13.00 4.40
N SER A 1077 -24.44 -14.26 4.28
CA SER A 1077 -23.53 -15.41 4.45
C SER A 1077 -22.40 -15.41 3.40
N ALA A 1078 -22.67 -14.96 2.18
CA ALA A 1078 -21.67 -14.83 1.12
C ALA A 1078 -20.76 -13.59 1.24
N ILE A 1079 -20.97 -12.73 2.24
CA ILE A 1079 -20.19 -11.48 2.46
C ILE A 1079 -19.54 -11.45 3.86
N PHE A 1080 -20.11 -12.17 4.83
CA PHE A 1080 -19.68 -12.17 6.24
C PHE A 1080 -19.66 -13.57 6.89
N GLY A 1081 -19.81 -14.65 6.11
CA GLY A 1081 -19.69 -16.02 6.61
C GLY A 1081 -18.23 -16.46 6.68
N GLY A 1082 -17.64 -16.41 7.87
CA GLY A 1082 -16.35 -17.07 8.12
C GLY A 1082 -16.54 -18.58 8.27
N PHE A 1083 -15.61 -19.35 7.71
CA PHE A 1083 -15.49 -20.79 7.93
C PHE A 1083 -14.85 -21.05 9.30
N ILE A 1084 -15.06 -22.25 9.85
CA ILE A 1084 -14.71 -22.59 11.26
C ILE A 1084 -13.50 -23.54 11.36
N SER A 1085 -13.06 -24.13 10.25
CA SER A 1085 -11.80 -24.87 10.12
C SER A 1085 -11.16 -24.59 8.75
N PHE A 1086 -9.89 -24.98 8.59
CA PHE A 1086 -9.16 -24.90 7.32
C PHE A 1086 -9.56 -26.04 6.35
N GLU A 1087 -9.80 -27.24 6.88
CA GLU A 1087 -10.23 -28.44 6.13
C GLU A 1087 -11.62 -28.28 5.47
N ASP A 1088 -12.56 -27.61 6.16
CA ASP A 1088 -13.89 -27.27 5.61
C ASP A 1088 -13.81 -26.33 4.39
N TRP A 1089 -12.71 -25.60 4.22
CA TRP A 1089 -12.52 -24.66 3.11
C TRP A 1089 -12.01 -25.36 1.84
N ILE A 1090 -11.03 -26.25 1.97
CA ILE A 1090 -10.51 -27.07 0.84
C ILE A 1090 -11.62 -27.95 0.26
N SER A 1091 -12.41 -28.59 1.14
CA SER A 1091 -13.54 -29.45 0.76
C SER A 1091 -14.64 -28.74 -0.06
N ALA A 1092 -14.64 -27.41 -0.14
CA ALA A 1092 -15.61 -26.62 -0.89
C ALA A 1092 -15.16 -26.23 -2.32
N GLN A 1093 -13.88 -26.40 -2.69
CA GLN A 1093 -13.34 -25.96 -3.99
C GLN A 1093 -13.44 -26.98 -5.13
N ILE A 1094 -13.76 -28.25 -4.84
CA ILE A 1094 -13.94 -29.32 -5.84
C ILE A 1094 -15.22 -29.10 -6.72
N ALA A 1095 -15.85 -27.92 -6.62
CA ALA A 1095 -17.00 -27.48 -7.41
C ALA A 1095 -16.67 -26.46 -8.54
N GLY A 1096 -15.40 -26.23 -8.83
CA GLY A 1096 -14.91 -25.77 -10.13
C GLY A 1096 -15.03 -24.27 -10.46
N PHE A 1097 -13.93 -23.55 -10.29
CA PHE A 1097 -13.40 -22.54 -11.22
C PHE A 1097 -11.87 -22.52 -11.14
N GLU A 1098 -11.20 -21.95 -12.14
CA GLU A 1098 -9.79 -22.26 -12.43
C GLU A 1098 -8.76 -21.53 -11.55
N LYS A 1099 -7.63 -22.23 -11.36
CA LYS A 1099 -6.33 -21.86 -10.74
C LYS A 1099 -6.05 -20.36 -10.46
N ILE A 1100 -5.67 -20.09 -9.21
CA ILE A 1100 -4.70 -19.04 -8.80
C ILE A 1100 -3.42 -19.79 -8.38
N THR A 1101 -2.23 -19.32 -8.76
CA THR A 1101 -1.03 -20.18 -8.85
C THR A 1101 0.23 -19.71 -8.10
N SER A 1102 0.17 -18.70 -7.23
CA SER A 1102 1.30 -18.41 -6.32
C SER A 1102 0.88 -17.68 -5.04
N ILE A 1103 1.73 -17.78 -4.01
CA ILE A 1103 1.62 -17.00 -2.76
C ILE A 1103 1.80 -15.50 -3.06
N ALA A 1104 2.78 -15.13 -3.89
CA ALA A 1104 3.02 -13.74 -4.29
C ALA A 1104 1.81 -13.05 -4.95
N GLU A 1105 0.96 -13.78 -5.68
CA GLU A 1105 -0.28 -13.23 -6.24
C GLU A 1105 -1.38 -13.04 -5.17
N ALA A 1106 -1.41 -13.85 -4.11
CA ALA A 1106 -2.26 -13.61 -2.94
C ALA A 1106 -1.84 -12.35 -2.16
N GLU A 1107 -0.53 -12.12 -2.00
CA GLU A 1107 0.01 -10.95 -1.28
C GLU A 1107 -0.25 -9.63 -2.01
N ARG A 1108 -0.10 -9.59 -3.34
CA ARG A 1108 -0.49 -8.44 -4.18
C ARG A 1108 -1.96 -8.05 -3.98
N ILE A 1109 -2.85 -9.03 -3.78
CA ILE A 1109 -4.27 -8.77 -3.50
C ILE A 1109 -4.46 -8.20 -2.08
N GLY A 1110 -3.63 -8.59 -1.10
CA GLY A 1110 -3.61 -8.02 0.25
C GLY A 1110 -3.25 -6.53 0.29
N PHE A 1111 -2.13 -6.14 -0.33
CA PHE A 1111 -1.57 -4.79 -0.21
C PHE A 1111 -2.49 -3.68 -0.74
N SER A 1112 -3.18 -3.92 -1.86
CA SER A 1112 -4.10 -2.95 -2.46
C SER A 1112 -5.29 -2.62 -1.55
N ASN A 1113 -5.86 -3.63 -0.89
CA ASN A 1113 -6.96 -3.47 0.07
C ASN A 1113 -6.51 -2.72 1.34
N PHE A 1114 -5.29 -2.95 1.80
CA PHE A 1114 -4.75 -2.30 2.99
C PHE A 1114 -4.51 -0.79 2.77
N LEU A 1115 -3.94 -0.38 1.63
CA LEU A 1115 -3.77 1.04 1.31
C LEU A 1115 -5.11 1.76 1.13
N GLU A 1116 -6.11 1.16 0.46
CA GLU A 1116 -7.46 1.77 0.36
C GLU A 1116 -8.15 1.85 1.74
N PHE A 1117 -7.94 0.86 2.61
CA PHE A 1117 -8.37 0.91 4.02
C PHE A 1117 -7.71 2.06 4.77
N LEU A 1118 -6.38 2.23 4.68
CA LEU A 1118 -5.64 3.29 5.38
C LEU A 1118 -6.05 4.70 4.91
N PHE A 1119 -6.19 4.91 3.59
CA PHE A 1119 -6.74 6.16 3.05
C PHE A 1119 -8.19 6.41 3.48
N THR A 1120 -9.01 5.35 3.56
CA THR A 1120 -10.39 5.46 4.06
C THR A 1120 -10.43 5.79 5.55
N ALA A 1121 -9.59 5.18 6.39
CA ALA A 1121 -9.49 5.45 7.81
C ALA A 1121 -9.07 6.90 8.07
N LYS A 1122 -7.97 7.36 7.43
CA LYS A 1122 -7.50 8.76 7.48
C LYS A 1122 -8.60 9.74 7.03
N ARG A 1123 -9.41 9.38 6.03
CA ARG A 1123 -10.54 10.20 5.56
C ARG A 1123 -11.71 10.26 6.55
N GLU A 1124 -12.10 9.14 7.17
CA GLU A 1124 -13.21 9.13 8.13
C GLU A 1124 -12.81 9.75 9.49
N LEU A 1125 -11.56 9.58 9.96
CA LEU A 1125 -11.02 10.27 11.14
C LEU A 1125 -11.03 11.79 10.95
N ARG A 1126 -10.57 12.31 9.80
CA ARG A 1126 -10.66 13.74 9.46
C ARG A 1126 -12.12 14.25 9.44
N LYS A 1127 -13.04 13.50 8.85
CA LYS A 1127 -14.49 13.84 8.88
C LYS A 1127 -15.06 13.84 10.29
N PHE A 1128 -14.61 12.94 11.16
CA PHE A 1128 -15.08 12.90 12.55
C PHE A 1128 -14.52 14.07 13.37
N ARG A 1129 -13.22 14.37 13.27
CA ARG A 1129 -12.62 15.57 13.89
C ARG A 1129 -13.37 16.84 13.46
N PHE A 1130 -13.67 16.99 12.17
CA PHE A 1130 -14.46 18.13 11.68
C PHE A 1130 -15.87 18.21 12.31
N ARG A 1131 -16.55 17.07 12.50
CA ARG A 1131 -17.86 17.03 13.18
C ARG A 1131 -17.75 17.34 14.67
N LEU A 1132 -16.73 16.83 15.37
CA LEU A 1132 -16.47 17.19 16.77
C LEU A 1132 -16.22 18.70 16.90
N ASN A 1133 -15.36 19.28 16.05
CA ASN A 1133 -15.09 20.72 16.08
C ASN A 1133 -16.37 21.55 15.84
N GLN A 1134 -17.27 21.12 14.94
CA GLN A 1134 -18.59 21.77 14.77
C GLN A 1134 -19.57 21.57 15.93
N ILE A 1135 -19.39 20.52 16.74
CA ILE A 1135 -20.16 20.34 17.99
C ILE A 1135 -19.57 21.26 19.06
N VAL A 1136 -18.25 21.23 19.26
CA VAL A 1136 -17.54 22.05 20.24
C VAL A 1136 -17.74 23.54 19.99
N SER A 1137 -17.64 24.04 18.76
CA SER A 1137 -17.86 25.47 18.46
C SER A 1137 -19.28 25.93 18.83
N VAL A 1138 -20.29 25.07 18.60
CA VAL A 1138 -21.68 25.36 18.96
C VAL A 1138 -21.89 25.40 20.49
N TYR A 1139 -21.02 24.78 21.28
CA TYR A 1139 -21.03 24.89 22.75
C TYR A 1139 -20.17 26.04 23.28
N ALA A 1140 -19.02 26.32 22.66
CA ALA A 1140 -18.17 27.47 23.01
C ALA A 1140 -18.94 28.80 22.88
N ASP A 1141 -19.68 28.98 21.79
CA ASP A 1141 -20.44 30.22 21.51
C ASP A 1141 -21.63 30.49 22.46
N ASN A 1142 -22.01 29.55 23.35
CA ASN A 1142 -23.27 29.63 24.12
C ASN A 1142 -23.13 29.31 25.63
N GLY A 1143 -21.98 28.81 26.09
CA GLY A 1143 -21.80 28.35 27.46
C GLY A 1143 -22.67 27.12 27.84
N PHE A 1144 -22.57 26.68 29.09
CA PHE A 1144 -23.33 25.54 29.63
C PHE A 1144 -24.75 25.91 30.10
N GLU A 1145 -25.50 26.62 29.27
CA GLU A 1145 -26.83 27.12 29.65
C GLU A 1145 -27.91 25.99 29.66
N PRO A 1146 -28.79 25.91 30.69
CA PRO A 1146 -29.84 24.88 30.77
C PRO A 1146 -30.93 24.94 29.68
N SER A 1147 -30.92 25.95 28.80
CA SER A 1147 -31.99 26.25 27.84
C SER A 1147 -32.06 25.31 26.62
N MET A 1148 -31.09 24.40 26.45
CA MET A 1148 -30.98 23.56 25.26
C MET A 1148 -32.19 22.61 25.08
N ASN A 1149 -32.91 22.78 23.95
CA ASN A 1149 -34.13 22.02 23.65
C ASN A 1149 -33.96 20.49 23.82
N PRO A 1150 -34.77 19.80 24.64
CA PRO A 1150 -34.59 18.37 24.93
C PRO A 1150 -34.60 17.42 23.72
N LYS A 1151 -35.21 17.82 22.59
CA LYS A 1151 -35.14 17.03 21.34
C LYS A 1151 -33.81 17.20 20.60
N ARG A 1152 -33.10 18.33 20.75
CA ARG A 1152 -31.74 18.51 20.24
C ARG A 1152 -30.76 17.68 21.07
N ARG A 1153 -30.70 17.88 22.40
CA ARG A 1153 -29.83 17.10 23.32
C ARG A 1153 -30.00 15.59 23.12
N LYS A 1154 -31.25 15.09 23.08
CA LYS A 1154 -31.54 13.65 22.87
C LYS A 1154 -31.21 13.12 21.47
N ASN A 1155 -31.19 13.96 20.43
CA ASN A 1155 -30.68 13.55 19.12
C ASN A 1155 -29.15 13.53 19.11
N LEU A 1156 -28.50 14.54 19.72
CA LEU A 1156 -27.05 14.65 19.75
C LEU A 1156 -26.40 13.50 20.54
N ASN A 1157 -26.90 13.15 21.73
CA ASN A 1157 -26.36 11.99 22.48
C ASN A 1157 -26.55 10.67 21.71
N ARG A 1158 -27.61 10.54 20.89
CA ARG A 1158 -27.79 9.39 20.00
C ARG A 1158 -26.81 9.39 18.83
N GLU A 1159 -26.40 10.56 18.35
CA GLU A 1159 -25.43 10.71 17.26
C GLU A 1159 -23.99 10.51 17.75
N LEU A 1160 -23.61 11.11 18.88
CA LEU A 1160 -22.35 10.88 19.57
C LEU A 1160 -22.16 9.40 19.94
N ARG A 1161 -23.12 8.78 20.67
CA ARG A 1161 -23.07 7.34 21.01
C ARG A 1161 -22.99 6.42 19.78
N ARG A 1162 -23.48 6.87 18.61
CA ARG A 1162 -23.29 6.14 17.36
C ARG A 1162 -21.88 6.32 16.81
N ASN A 1163 -21.42 7.56 16.67
CA ASN A 1163 -20.09 7.86 16.12
C ASN A 1163 -18.98 7.22 16.96
N ILE A 1164 -19.10 7.22 18.30
CA ILE A 1164 -18.19 6.53 19.23
C ILE A 1164 -18.14 5.02 18.93
N LYS A 1165 -19.29 4.38 18.64
CA LYS A 1165 -19.31 2.97 18.24
C LYS A 1165 -18.64 2.75 16.87
N ASP A 1166 -18.96 3.59 15.90
CA ASP A 1166 -18.42 3.49 14.53
C ASP A 1166 -16.88 3.71 14.55
N LEU A 1167 -16.35 4.57 15.44
CA LEU A 1167 -14.90 4.74 15.72
C LEU A 1167 -14.28 3.56 16.47
N HIS A 1168 -15.00 2.95 17.42
CA HIS A 1168 -14.47 1.81 18.16
C HIS A 1168 -14.28 0.59 17.26
N ILE A 1169 -15.13 0.43 16.24
CA ILE A 1169 -14.95 -0.55 15.15
C ILE A 1169 -13.71 -0.19 14.31
N LEU A 1170 -13.51 1.09 13.97
CA LEU A 1170 -12.31 1.54 13.24
C LEU A 1170 -11.02 1.25 14.04
N LYS A 1171 -11.01 1.54 15.35
CA LYS A 1171 -9.91 1.23 16.25
C LYS A 1171 -9.61 -0.27 16.28
N LEU A 1172 -10.62 -1.12 16.47
CA LEU A 1172 -10.44 -2.58 16.50
C LEU A 1172 -9.85 -3.11 15.19
N ASN A 1173 -10.23 -2.54 14.04
CA ASN A 1173 -9.64 -2.90 12.75
C ASN A 1173 -8.18 -2.43 12.64
N LEU A 1174 -7.84 -1.20 13.08
CA LEU A 1174 -6.45 -0.71 13.11
C LEU A 1174 -5.56 -1.59 14.00
N GLN A 1175 -6.04 -1.95 15.20
CA GLN A 1175 -5.32 -2.83 16.12
C GLN A 1175 -5.11 -4.25 15.58
N LYS A 1176 -6.01 -4.74 14.70
CA LYS A 1176 -5.82 -6.05 14.04
C LYS A 1176 -4.70 -6.02 13.00
N TYR A 1177 -4.45 -4.88 12.35
CA TYR A 1177 -3.35 -4.77 11.39
C TYR A 1177 -2.01 -4.52 12.10
N SER A 1178 -1.98 -3.73 13.17
CA SER A 1178 -0.75 -3.49 13.97
C SER A 1178 -0.32 -4.66 14.86
N SER A 1179 -0.78 -5.88 14.57
CA SER A 1179 -0.40 -7.13 15.25
C SER A 1179 -0.06 -8.23 14.22
N VAL A 1180 0.26 -7.84 12.99
CA VAL A 1180 0.54 -8.72 11.84
C VAL A 1180 1.77 -8.25 11.04
N SER A 1181 2.24 -7.01 11.22
CA SER A 1181 3.41 -6.45 10.52
C SER A 1181 4.61 -6.30 11.47
N THR A 1182 5.61 -7.16 11.32
CA THR A 1182 6.87 -7.15 12.11
C THR A 1182 7.98 -6.32 11.45
N GLU A 1183 8.17 -6.41 10.13
CA GLU A 1183 9.37 -5.86 9.47
C GLU A 1183 9.31 -4.39 8.99
N ASP A 1184 8.12 -3.81 8.72
CA ASP A 1184 8.04 -2.43 8.18
C ASP A 1184 7.93 -1.36 9.30
N TYR A 1185 9.06 -0.71 9.58
CA TYR A 1185 9.20 0.34 10.61
C TYR A 1185 8.43 1.63 10.28
N GLU A 1186 8.38 2.07 9.02
CA GLU A 1186 7.61 3.28 8.65
C GLU A 1186 6.11 3.01 8.78
N LEU A 1187 5.65 1.85 8.32
CA LEU A 1187 4.24 1.50 8.34
C LEU A 1187 3.71 1.30 9.75
N ASN A 1188 4.48 0.66 10.63
CA ASN A 1188 4.15 0.51 12.04
C ASN A 1188 4.02 1.88 12.73
N ASN A 1189 4.93 2.83 12.48
CA ASN A 1189 4.82 4.20 12.98
C ASN A 1189 3.57 4.93 12.46
N VAL A 1190 3.23 4.77 11.18
CA VAL A 1190 2.00 5.34 10.60
C VAL A 1190 0.74 4.75 11.25
N LEU A 1191 0.68 3.42 11.47
CA LEU A 1191 -0.44 2.75 12.15
C LEU A 1191 -0.59 3.21 13.60
N LYS A 1192 0.52 3.29 14.36
CA LYS A 1192 0.57 3.78 15.75
C LYS A 1192 0.00 5.20 15.85
N SER A 1193 0.42 6.11 14.96
CA SER A 1193 -0.07 7.50 14.94
C SER A 1193 -1.58 7.65 14.65
N GLU A 1194 -2.17 6.82 13.78
CA GLU A 1194 -3.62 6.85 13.51
C GLU A 1194 -4.43 6.14 14.60
N LEU A 1195 -3.85 5.13 15.26
CA LEU A 1195 -4.44 4.50 16.44
C LEU A 1195 -4.54 5.48 17.61
N GLU A 1196 -3.48 6.26 17.88
CA GLU A 1196 -3.46 7.33 18.88
C GLU A 1196 -4.46 8.45 18.55
N ARG A 1197 -4.51 8.91 17.29
CA ARG A 1197 -5.54 9.84 16.81
C ARG A 1197 -6.95 9.31 17.05
N SER A 1198 -7.18 8.01 16.86
CA SER A 1198 -8.47 7.38 17.16
C SER A 1198 -8.78 7.35 18.66
N ASN A 1199 -7.78 7.12 19.52
CA ASN A 1199 -7.92 7.12 20.98
C ASN A 1199 -8.31 8.52 21.50
N SER A 1200 -7.57 9.55 21.09
CA SER A 1200 -7.83 10.95 21.45
C SER A 1200 -9.23 11.39 21.03
N LEU A 1201 -9.63 11.10 19.78
CA LEU A 1201 -10.98 11.41 19.28
C LEU A 1201 -12.09 10.66 20.01
N ILE A 1202 -11.85 9.43 20.49
CA ILE A 1202 -12.79 8.68 21.34
C ILE A 1202 -12.87 9.28 22.76
N ALA A 1203 -11.75 9.72 23.33
CA ALA A 1203 -11.71 10.35 24.66
C ALA A 1203 -12.52 11.67 24.68
N VAL A 1204 -12.21 12.60 23.78
CA VAL A 1204 -12.94 13.88 23.63
C VAL A 1204 -14.44 13.64 23.37
N ALA A 1205 -14.79 12.65 22.54
CA ALA A 1205 -16.19 12.31 22.28
C ALA A 1205 -16.92 11.71 23.50
N LYS A 1206 -16.22 11.00 24.39
CA LYS A 1206 -16.77 10.51 25.66
C LYS A 1206 -16.97 11.65 26.66
N GLU A 1207 -15.99 12.52 26.82
CA GLU A 1207 -16.05 13.67 27.73
C GLU A 1207 -17.21 14.61 27.35
N ILE A 1208 -17.36 14.91 26.06
CA ILE A 1208 -18.50 15.68 25.53
C ILE A 1208 -19.82 14.94 25.77
N LEU A 1209 -19.86 13.60 25.66
CA LEU A 1209 -21.07 12.83 25.96
C LEU A 1209 -21.41 12.88 27.46
N GLU A 1210 -20.42 12.80 28.34
CA GLU A 1210 -20.59 12.85 29.80
C GLU A 1210 -21.07 14.24 30.27
N LYS A 1211 -20.48 15.32 29.73
CA LYS A 1211 -20.98 16.70 29.90
C LYS A 1211 -22.35 16.95 29.26
N LEU A 1212 -22.90 15.99 28.49
CA LEU A 1212 -24.22 16.07 27.84
C LEU A 1212 -25.27 15.11 28.40
N GLU A 1213 -25.00 14.31 29.44
CA GLU A 1213 -25.99 13.38 30.05
C GLU A 1213 -26.67 13.92 31.32
#